data_AF-A0A6P0P1N5-F1
#
_entry.id   AF-A0A6P0P1N5-F1
#
_cell.length_a   1.000
_cell.length_b   1.000
_cell.length_c   1.000
_cell.angle_alpha   90.00
_cell.angle_beta   90.00
_cell.angle_gamma   90.00
#
_symmetry.space_group_name_H-M   'P 1'
#
loop_
_entity.id
_entity.type
_entity.pdbx_description
1 polymer ?
#
loop_
_entity_poly.entity_id
_entity_poly.type
_entity_poly.pdbx_seq_one_letter_code
_entity_poly.pdbx_strand_id
1 'polypeptide(L)'
;MLQKIILWLVLVGVVVTGWLLLPSAFWQYVFFLRIPLLMGVLLIALPFLATGALKSMLKNLFVLGGAGQIALTILGATVAGMAVTFVVGIILGGAPARFGVPELPGVSSSKVWYYVLAIALALPTTLTVFELSQEEMDNNKRWSGLFLGVSFGVIFLFLFKLIQNFLSVDKIPGINKVLVTAISFLTQHSSKAAGYIDNGILNNNHFDAIVFFIVLFVIYIIAFKLFMPSSLPPDKKIQEPPALLYVMLLISVSVLLLGSLTFFFDYSRISVLFFWVLIAVALYRLLNVDHYFTLKDAPEQPEEQKNLTALLQKRLDKQDLEEPLAKQTVVVVCASGGGIQAAGWTAQVLTGLQEELGESFTKAIGLISSVSGGSVGAMYYLDRFRDQGFPPTSESEEIFEGATANSLDAVGWGLAYPDLWRVILLPFLPDILTPKVRDRGIAIEKDWQGRMKTPESPKTLADWRGEVEEGNIPLPVLNATLVDNGWRLLVTPAKFPNNFKKKFFDFNSLYPGKDIDVVTGARLSATFPYISPICRADDRVADGKDRKIANYHVADGGYFDNSGFVTALEWLEELLREKPTQKGEETTPEIKRILILQINPFPETKPNEQPKKEKKRGLFMATIGPLLGLFKVRKPILTSRNLTEVELLQEWESAKQNDGKVEIEYFPIFFPSITEEAKLGLKTAEQEVTPELKAKQSFYSAEGEYEPPLSWKLTKKEKDAIRAGWKKIVRDKESTIEKLKNLWLYQWNMK
;
A
#
# COMPACT_ATOMS: atom_id res chain seq x y z
N MET A 1 13.52 0.38 42.64
CA MET A 1 12.85 1.69 42.41
C MET A 1 13.84 2.84 42.63
N LEU A 2 14.50 2.89 43.79
CA LEU A 2 15.52 3.90 44.14
C LEU A 2 16.63 4.07 43.07
N GLN A 3 17.23 2.99 42.56
CA GLN A 3 18.22 3.06 41.47
C GLN A 3 17.70 3.74 40.19
N LYS A 4 16.43 3.52 39.82
CA LYS A 4 15.83 4.17 38.64
C LYS A 4 15.57 5.65 38.88
N ILE A 5 15.20 6.02 40.10
CA ILE A 5 15.03 7.42 40.51
C ILE A 5 16.38 8.14 40.50
N ILE A 6 17.42 7.52 41.07
CA ILE A 6 18.79 8.06 41.03
C ILE A 6 19.26 8.22 39.59
N LEU A 7 19.08 7.22 38.73
CA LEU A 7 19.43 7.31 37.30
C LEU A 7 18.68 8.45 36.60
N TRP A 8 17.39 8.65 36.93
CA TRP A 8 16.59 9.75 36.39
C TRP A 8 17.07 11.11 36.88
N LEU A 9 17.40 11.24 38.16
CA LEU A 9 17.95 12.46 38.74
C LEU A 9 19.33 12.78 38.16
N VAL A 10 20.16 11.77 37.91
CA VAL A 10 21.43 11.93 37.19
C VAL A 10 21.19 12.36 35.75
N LEU A 11 20.25 11.76 35.03
CA LEU A 11 19.91 12.14 33.66
C LEU A 11 19.40 13.58 33.58
N VAL A 12 18.47 13.96 34.46
CA VAL A 12 17.98 15.34 34.58
C VAL A 12 19.12 16.27 34.95
N GLY A 13 19.96 15.87 35.89
CA GLY A 13 21.17 16.60 36.27
C GLY A 13 22.07 16.84 35.06
N VAL A 14 22.35 15.82 34.24
CA VAL A 14 23.15 15.93 33.02
C VAL A 14 22.47 16.81 31.97
N VAL A 15 21.17 16.68 31.75
CA VAL A 15 20.43 17.48 30.77
C VAL A 15 20.37 18.95 31.18
N VAL A 16 20.05 19.23 32.45
CA VAL A 16 20.00 20.59 33.00
C VAL A 16 21.41 21.18 33.03
N THR A 17 22.42 20.41 33.44
CA THR A 17 23.81 20.86 33.42
C THR A 17 24.26 21.13 31.99
N GLY A 18 23.96 20.25 31.03
CA GLY A 18 24.23 20.48 29.60
C GLY A 18 23.52 21.70 29.05
N TRP A 19 22.25 21.92 29.43
CA TRP A 19 21.49 23.12 29.09
C TRP A 19 22.15 24.40 29.60
N LEU A 20 22.64 24.38 30.84
CA LEU A 20 23.30 25.51 31.49
C LEU A 20 24.73 25.74 31.01
N LEU A 21 25.47 24.68 30.64
CA LEU A 21 26.85 24.74 30.17
C LEU A 21 26.97 25.12 28.69
N LEU A 22 25.96 24.80 27.87
CA LEU A 22 25.96 25.16 26.46
C LEU A 22 25.59 26.64 26.29
N PRO A 23 26.34 27.41 25.47
CA PRO A 23 26.03 28.81 25.22
C PRO A 23 24.60 28.99 24.68
N SER A 24 23.93 30.08 25.04
CA SER A 24 22.58 30.40 24.54
C SER A 24 22.50 30.38 23.01
N ALA A 25 23.58 30.81 22.34
CA ALA A 25 23.74 30.74 20.89
C ALA A 25 23.54 29.31 20.36
N PHE A 26 24.07 28.28 21.03
CA PHE A 26 23.89 26.89 20.61
C PHE A 26 22.40 26.53 20.50
N TRP A 27 21.62 26.84 21.53
CA TRP A 27 20.18 26.54 21.54
C TRP A 27 19.39 27.34 20.51
N GLN A 28 19.79 28.59 20.24
CA GLN A 28 19.23 29.40 19.15
C GLN A 28 19.48 28.74 17.78
N TYR A 29 20.70 28.24 17.54
CA TYR A 29 21.01 27.52 16.30
C TYR A 29 20.28 26.19 16.18
N VAL A 30 20.14 25.43 17.28
CA VAL A 30 19.30 24.22 17.28
C VAL A 30 17.86 24.55 16.87
N PHE A 31 17.31 25.67 17.35
CA PHE A 31 16.00 26.15 16.93
C PHE A 31 15.97 26.47 15.42
N PHE A 32 16.88 27.29 14.89
CA PHE A 32 16.86 27.65 13.47
C PHE A 32 17.15 26.45 12.55
N LEU A 33 18.02 25.52 12.97
CA LEU A 33 18.39 24.31 12.23
C LEU A 33 17.38 23.16 12.40
N ARG A 34 16.27 23.34 13.12
CA ARG A 34 15.33 22.26 13.43
C ARG A 34 14.86 21.49 12.19
N ILE A 35 14.58 22.15 11.07
CA ILE A 35 14.12 21.47 9.84
C ILE A 35 15.24 20.60 9.22
N PRO A 36 16.42 21.14 8.88
CA PRO A 36 17.49 20.30 8.35
C PRO A 36 17.98 19.24 9.34
N LEU A 37 17.95 19.50 10.65
CA LEU A 37 18.29 18.50 11.67
C LEU A 37 17.27 17.35 11.68
N LEU A 38 15.96 17.65 11.67
CA LEU A 38 14.92 16.62 11.60
C LEU A 38 15.03 15.78 10.34
N MET A 39 15.28 16.40 9.18
CA MET A 39 15.44 15.70 7.91
C MET A 39 16.74 14.88 7.84
N GLY A 40 17.84 15.41 8.39
CA GLY A 40 19.10 14.66 8.51
C GLY A 40 18.97 13.45 9.45
N VAL A 41 18.29 13.61 10.59
CA VAL A 41 17.97 12.50 11.50
C VAL A 41 17.08 11.48 10.80
N LEU A 42 16.09 11.93 10.01
CA LEU A 42 15.23 11.02 9.24
C LEU A 42 16.02 10.20 8.21
N LEU A 43 16.96 10.80 7.48
CA LEU A 43 17.83 10.09 6.53
C LEU A 43 18.67 9.00 7.21
N ILE A 44 19.17 9.27 8.42
CA ILE A 44 19.93 8.30 9.21
C ILE A 44 19.01 7.24 9.80
N ALA A 45 17.87 7.63 10.37
CA ALA A 45 16.97 6.75 11.11
C ALA A 45 16.18 5.81 10.21
N LEU A 46 15.80 6.23 9.00
CA LEU A 46 14.94 5.46 8.10
C LEU A 46 15.50 4.05 7.80
N PRO A 47 16.79 3.87 7.46
CA PRO A 47 17.39 2.54 7.31
C PRO A 47 17.35 1.68 8.59
N PHE A 48 17.63 2.26 9.76
CA PHE A 48 17.56 1.54 11.04
C PHE A 48 16.14 1.14 11.42
N LEU A 49 15.15 1.98 11.09
CA LEU A 49 13.74 1.65 11.27
C LEU A 49 13.32 0.50 10.33
N ALA A 50 13.85 0.49 9.11
CA ALA A 50 13.59 -0.54 8.11
C ALA A 50 14.21 -1.91 8.42
N THR A 51 15.31 -1.95 9.17
CA THR A 51 15.93 -3.20 9.63
C THR A 51 15.54 -3.59 11.06
N GLY A 52 14.93 -2.67 11.81
CA GLY A 52 14.53 -2.85 13.21
C GLY A 52 13.03 -2.72 13.44
N ALA A 53 12.62 -1.63 14.09
CA ALA A 53 11.29 -1.51 14.71
C ALA A 53 10.11 -1.52 13.72
N LEU A 54 10.32 -1.16 12.45
CA LEU A 54 9.30 -1.08 11.40
C LEU A 54 9.64 -1.98 10.20
N LYS A 55 10.37 -3.08 10.44
CA LYS A 55 10.85 -4.01 9.42
C LYS A 55 9.72 -4.49 8.49
N SER A 56 8.57 -4.88 9.03
CA SER A 56 7.43 -5.36 8.24
C SER A 56 6.91 -4.33 7.23
N MET A 57 7.00 -3.03 7.51
CA MET A 57 6.49 -1.97 6.63
C MET A 57 7.57 -1.44 5.69
N LEU A 58 8.82 -1.33 6.16
CA LEU A 58 9.86 -0.55 5.48
C LEU A 58 10.97 -1.41 4.87
N LYS A 59 11.20 -2.66 5.28
CA LYS A 59 12.31 -3.48 4.75
C LYS A 59 12.28 -3.57 3.22
N ASN A 60 11.12 -3.90 2.66
CA ASN A 60 10.97 -4.15 1.22
C ASN A 60 11.13 -2.87 0.37
N LEU A 61 11.06 -1.68 0.99
CA LEU A 61 11.42 -0.42 0.36
C LEU A 61 12.92 -0.38 -0.04
N PHE A 62 13.78 -1.05 0.74
CA PHE A 62 15.24 -1.08 0.55
C PHE A 62 15.73 -2.29 -0.26
N VAL A 63 14.89 -3.29 -0.50
CA VAL A 63 15.23 -4.47 -1.31
C VAL A 63 15.01 -4.14 -2.79
N LEU A 64 16.06 -3.87 -3.57
CA LEU A 64 15.95 -3.44 -4.96
C LEU A 64 16.22 -4.59 -5.94
N GLY A 65 15.57 -4.57 -7.10
CA GLY A 65 15.63 -5.67 -8.09
C GLY A 65 16.57 -5.44 -9.26
N GLY A 66 17.12 -4.22 -9.43
CA GLY A 66 18.03 -3.90 -10.53
C GLY A 66 19.17 -2.95 -10.18
N ALA A 67 20.30 -3.08 -10.87
CA ALA A 67 21.47 -2.21 -10.69
C ALA A 67 21.12 -0.72 -10.90
N GLY A 68 20.26 -0.41 -11.88
CA GLY A 68 19.75 0.95 -12.10
C GLY A 68 18.94 1.49 -10.93
N GLN A 69 18.15 0.65 -10.26
CA GLN A 69 17.38 1.05 -9.07
C GLN A 69 18.31 1.38 -7.89
N ILE A 70 19.37 0.60 -7.68
CA ILE A 70 20.42 0.92 -6.69
C ILE A 70 21.08 2.25 -7.04
N ALA A 71 21.50 2.44 -8.30
CA ALA A 71 22.17 3.64 -8.75
C ALA A 71 21.32 4.90 -8.54
N LEU A 72 20.04 4.85 -8.93
CA LEU A 72 19.10 5.95 -8.74
C LEU A 72 18.85 6.25 -7.26
N THR A 73 18.74 5.22 -6.42
CA THR A 73 18.52 5.42 -4.98
C THR A 73 19.72 6.08 -4.31
N ILE A 74 20.94 5.67 -4.64
CA ILE A 74 22.18 6.28 -4.12
C ILE A 74 22.27 7.75 -4.57
N LEU A 75 21.96 8.03 -5.84
CA LEU A 75 21.86 9.40 -6.34
C LEU A 75 20.83 10.21 -5.53
N GLY A 76 19.62 9.66 -5.34
CA GLY A 76 18.56 10.29 -4.54
C GLY A 76 18.99 10.58 -3.11
N ALA A 77 19.62 9.63 -2.42
CA ALA A 77 20.12 9.80 -1.07
C ALA A 77 21.21 10.88 -0.98
N THR A 78 22.10 10.93 -1.98
CA THR A 78 23.13 11.97 -2.10
C THR A 78 22.50 13.35 -2.30
N VAL A 79 21.52 13.47 -3.20
CA VAL A 79 20.75 14.71 -3.43
C VAL A 79 20.02 15.16 -2.17
N ALA A 80 19.43 14.23 -1.41
CA ALA A 80 18.77 14.53 -0.14
C ALA A 80 19.76 15.01 0.92
N GLY A 81 20.93 14.37 1.03
CA GLY A 81 22.03 14.82 1.89
C GLY A 81 22.48 16.24 1.53
N MET A 82 22.66 16.53 0.24
CA MET A 82 23.04 17.87 -0.23
C MET A 82 21.95 18.92 0.06
N ALA A 83 20.68 18.57 -0.12
CA ALA A 83 19.56 19.44 0.19
C ALA A 83 19.58 19.86 1.67
N VAL A 84 19.85 18.92 2.58
CA VAL A 84 20.02 19.20 4.01
C VAL A 84 21.20 20.15 4.22
N THR A 85 22.37 19.87 3.65
CA THR A 85 23.58 20.67 3.92
C THR A 85 23.53 22.07 3.31
N PHE A 86 22.85 22.29 2.18
CA PHE A 86 22.62 23.63 1.64
C PHE A 86 21.76 24.48 2.57
N VAL A 87 20.70 23.92 3.14
CA VAL A 87 19.85 24.63 4.10
C VAL A 87 20.60 24.91 5.41
N VAL A 88 21.42 23.97 5.88
CA VAL A 88 22.35 24.24 7.00
C VAL A 88 23.27 25.41 6.67
N GLY A 89 23.85 25.44 5.46
CA GLY A 89 24.71 26.53 5.01
C GLY A 89 24.02 27.89 4.96
N ILE A 90 22.77 27.93 4.47
CA ILE A 90 21.92 29.13 4.50
C ILE A 90 21.80 29.65 5.94
N ILE A 91 21.43 28.77 6.87
CA ILE A 91 21.17 29.16 8.26
C ILE A 91 22.46 29.57 8.96
N LEU A 92 23.53 28.78 8.85
CA LEU A 92 24.81 29.09 9.50
C LEU A 92 25.42 30.40 8.98
N GLY A 93 25.36 30.63 7.66
CA GLY A 93 25.92 31.84 7.04
C GLY A 93 25.04 33.08 7.20
N GLY A 94 23.72 32.93 7.25
CA GLY A 94 22.78 34.06 7.25
C GLY A 94 22.18 34.41 8.63
N ALA A 95 22.18 33.49 9.60
CA ALA A 95 21.53 33.71 10.89
C ALA A 95 22.10 34.89 11.70
N PRO A 96 23.42 35.15 11.76
CA PRO A 96 23.94 36.29 12.52
C PRO A 96 23.37 37.62 12.03
N ALA A 97 23.41 37.85 10.71
CA ALA A 97 22.87 39.04 10.09
C ALA A 97 21.34 39.13 10.18
N ARG A 98 20.65 37.99 10.05
CA ARG A 98 19.18 37.96 9.98
C ARG A 98 18.49 37.99 11.34
N PHE A 99 19.01 37.23 12.30
CA PHE A 99 18.38 37.01 13.61
C PHE A 99 19.14 37.65 14.76
N GLY A 100 20.31 38.27 14.51
CA GLY A 100 21.10 38.93 15.54
C GLY A 100 21.73 37.95 16.53
N VAL A 101 22.03 36.72 16.09
CA VAL A 101 22.69 35.70 16.91
C VAL A 101 24.21 35.73 16.75
N PRO A 102 25.00 35.34 17.78
CA PRO A 102 26.45 35.28 17.65
C PRO A 102 26.89 34.27 16.58
N GLU A 103 27.97 34.57 15.86
CA GLU A 103 28.59 33.58 14.97
C GLU A 103 29.08 32.36 15.75
N LEU A 104 28.86 31.15 15.21
CA LEU A 104 29.35 29.93 15.82
C LEU A 104 30.86 29.76 15.58
N PRO A 105 31.69 29.73 16.63
CA PRO A 105 33.12 29.53 16.48
C PRO A 105 33.42 28.12 15.95
N GLY A 106 34.37 28.02 15.00
CA GLY A 106 34.84 26.75 14.46
C GLY A 106 34.12 26.22 13.21
N VAL A 107 33.11 26.94 12.68
CA VAL A 107 32.54 26.61 11.37
C VAL A 107 33.52 27.05 10.29
N SER A 108 34.12 26.08 9.59
CA SER A 108 35.06 26.36 8.50
C SER A 108 34.40 27.13 7.35
N SER A 109 35.10 28.14 6.83
CA SER A 109 34.70 28.86 5.61
C SER A 109 34.72 27.98 4.36
N SER A 110 35.39 26.82 4.42
CA SER A 110 35.44 25.87 3.31
C SER A 110 34.12 25.14 3.15
N LYS A 111 33.56 25.14 1.92
CA LYS A 111 32.35 24.37 1.59
C LYS A 111 32.58 22.85 1.48
N VAL A 112 33.81 22.37 1.66
CA VAL A 112 34.13 20.92 1.55
C VAL A 112 33.33 20.09 2.56
N TRP A 113 33.13 20.59 3.78
CA TRP A 113 32.37 19.86 4.80
C TRP A 113 30.90 19.64 4.42
N TYR A 114 30.32 20.47 3.54
CA TYR A 114 28.92 20.32 3.07
C TYR A 114 28.77 19.02 2.29
N TYR A 115 29.75 18.71 1.45
CA TYR A 115 29.76 17.50 0.63
C TYR A 115 30.11 16.27 1.46
N VAL A 116 31.06 16.39 2.39
CA VAL A 116 31.40 15.30 3.33
C VAL A 116 30.18 14.93 4.18
N LEU A 117 29.47 15.93 4.74
CA LEU A 117 28.26 15.69 5.52
C LEU A 117 27.12 15.13 4.65
N ALA A 118 26.96 15.60 3.41
CA ALA A 118 25.97 15.03 2.49
C ALA A 118 26.23 13.54 2.20
N ILE A 119 27.49 13.16 1.97
CA ILE A 119 27.89 11.75 1.79
C ILE A 119 27.64 10.96 3.08
N ALA A 120 27.99 11.52 4.24
CA ALA A 120 27.75 10.87 5.54
C ALA A 120 26.24 10.63 5.80
N LEU A 121 25.37 11.56 5.40
CA LEU A 121 23.91 11.41 5.50
C LEU A 121 23.35 10.38 4.50
N ALA A 122 23.97 10.23 3.33
CA ALA A 122 23.56 9.26 2.32
C ALA A 122 24.07 7.83 2.60
N LEU A 123 25.13 7.69 3.39
CA LEU A 123 25.82 6.43 3.64
C LEU A 123 24.92 5.35 4.27
N PRO A 124 24.11 5.62 5.32
CA PRO A 124 23.23 4.60 5.91
C PRO A 124 22.28 3.98 4.88
N THR A 125 21.61 4.81 4.07
CA THR A 125 20.73 4.35 2.99
C THR A 125 21.51 3.52 1.96
N THR A 126 22.70 3.98 1.57
CA THR A 126 23.55 3.28 0.59
C THR A 126 23.95 1.89 1.07
N LEU A 127 24.41 1.78 2.32
CA LEU A 127 24.81 0.50 2.92
C LEU A 127 23.61 -0.46 3.04
N THR A 128 22.48 0.02 3.54
CA THR A 128 21.28 -0.82 3.72
C THR A 128 20.69 -1.28 2.40
N VAL A 129 20.66 -0.44 1.36
CA VAL A 129 20.24 -0.86 0.01
C VAL A 129 21.18 -1.92 -0.54
N PHE A 130 22.50 -1.72 -0.44
CA PHE A 130 23.50 -2.66 -0.94
C PHE A 130 23.41 -4.02 -0.24
N GLU A 131 23.19 -4.02 1.08
CA GLU A 131 23.04 -5.23 1.89
C GLU A 131 21.72 -5.95 1.59
N LEU A 132 20.58 -5.27 1.69
CA LEU A 132 19.26 -5.91 1.55
C LEU A 132 18.94 -6.33 0.11
N SER A 133 19.48 -5.64 -0.91
CA SER A 133 19.26 -6.02 -2.31
C SER A 133 19.89 -7.36 -2.70
N GLN A 134 20.70 -7.97 -1.84
CA GLN A 134 21.19 -9.34 -2.03
C GLN A 134 20.08 -10.40 -2.08
N GLU A 135 18.87 -10.04 -1.63
CA GLU A 135 17.71 -10.91 -1.71
C GLU A 135 17.18 -11.07 -3.14
N GLU A 136 17.43 -10.10 -4.02
CA GLU A 136 16.91 -10.08 -5.41
C GLU A 136 17.99 -10.27 -6.48
N MET A 137 19.23 -9.90 -6.19
CA MET A 137 20.29 -9.85 -7.20
C MET A 137 21.65 -10.34 -6.71
N ASP A 138 22.45 -10.83 -7.66
CA ASP A 138 23.80 -11.31 -7.42
C ASP A 138 24.78 -10.19 -7.01
N ASN A 139 25.97 -10.60 -6.54
CA ASN A 139 26.99 -9.66 -6.09
C ASN A 139 27.46 -8.71 -7.21
N ASN A 140 27.59 -9.20 -8.45
CA ASN A 140 28.11 -8.40 -9.56
C ASN A 140 27.16 -7.25 -9.92
N LYS A 141 25.86 -7.52 -9.96
CA LYS A 141 24.81 -6.51 -10.19
C LYS A 141 24.73 -5.48 -9.06
N ARG A 142 24.96 -5.90 -7.82
CA ARG A 142 25.01 -4.96 -6.67
C ARG A 142 26.20 -4.02 -6.76
N TRP A 143 27.39 -4.55 -7.03
CA TRP A 143 28.60 -3.74 -7.20
C TRP A 143 28.50 -2.81 -8.42
N SER A 144 27.93 -3.26 -9.53
CA SER A 144 27.68 -2.39 -10.68
C SER A 144 26.68 -1.28 -10.36
N GLY A 145 25.60 -1.58 -9.64
CA GLY A 145 24.65 -0.59 -9.14
C GLY A 145 25.30 0.45 -8.21
N LEU A 146 26.15 0.00 -7.28
CA LEU A 146 26.93 0.89 -6.40
C LEU A 146 27.86 1.80 -7.18
N PHE A 147 28.66 1.24 -8.11
CA PHE A 147 29.59 2.00 -8.93
C PHE A 147 28.86 3.03 -9.81
N LEU A 148 27.76 2.63 -10.44
CA LEU A 148 26.91 3.53 -11.23
C LEU A 148 26.30 4.63 -10.35
N GLY A 149 25.82 4.30 -9.16
CA GLY A 149 25.24 5.28 -8.23
C GLY A 149 26.25 6.33 -7.77
N VAL A 150 27.44 5.90 -7.38
CA VAL A 150 28.54 6.81 -7.01
C VAL A 150 28.95 7.66 -8.21
N SER A 151 29.07 7.06 -9.40
CA SER A 151 29.39 7.78 -10.64
C SER A 151 28.33 8.83 -10.98
N PHE A 152 27.04 8.48 -10.88
CA PHE A 152 25.94 9.42 -11.07
C PHE A 152 25.97 10.55 -10.05
N GLY A 153 26.31 10.27 -8.79
CA GLY A 153 26.51 11.30 -7.78
C GLY A 153 27.64 12.28 -8.12
N VAL A 154 28.80 11.76 -8.58
CA VAL A 154 29.94 12.59 -9.00
C VAL A 154 29.60 13.41 -10.25
N ILE A 155 28.97 12.80 -11.25
CA ILE A 155 28.52 13.49 -12.46
C ILE A 155 27.51 14.59 -12.10
N PHE A 156 26.54 14.29 -11.24
CA PHE A 156 25.56 15.25 -10.77
C PHE A 156 26.23 16.43 -10.06
N LEU A 157 27.20 16.18 -9.17
CA LEU A 157 27.98 17.22 -8.50
C LEU A 157 28.76 18.08 -9.50
N PHE A 158 29.40 17.46 -10.49
CA PHE A 158 30.12 18.15 -11.55
C PHE A 158 29.19 19.05 -12.38
N LEU A 159 28.07 18.51 -12.84
CA LEU A 159 27.06 19.25 -13.60
C LEU A 159 26.47 20.40 -12.78
N PHE A 160 26.16 20.15 -11.51
CA PHE A 160 25.71 21.19 -10.59
C PHE A 160 26.74 22.30 -10.46
N LYS A 161 28.01 21.98 -10.24
CA LYS A 161 29.10 22.98 -10.17
C LYS A 161 29.29 23.74 -11.48
N LEU A 162 29.17 23.06 -12.60
CA LEU A 162 29.27 23.67 -13.93
C LEU A 162 28.12 24.66 -14.16
N ILE A 163 26.88 24.28 -13.83
CA ILE A 163 25.70 25.14 -13.92
C ILE A 163 25.80 26.32 -12.94
N GLN A 164 26.22 26.07 -11.70
CA GLN A 164 26.45 27.11 -10.69
C GLN A 164 27.48 28.15 -11.18
N ASN A 165 28.59 27.68 -11.76
CA ASN A 165 29.62 28.56 -12.31
C ASN A 165 29.16 29.28 -13.59
N PHE A 166 28.26 28.69 -14.37
CA PHE A 166 27.68 29.33 -15.55
C PHE A 166 26.71 30.46 -15.19
N LEU A 167 25.90 30.24 -14.16
CA LEU A 167 24.91 31.20 -13.65
C LEU A 167 25.49 32.24 -12.67
N SER A 168 26.81 32.19 -12.40
CA SER A 168 27.45 33.08 -11.43
C SER A 168 27.34 34.55 -11.83
N VAL A 169 27.39 35.42 -10.83
CA VAL A 169 27.24 36.87 -11.01
C VAL A 169 28.28 37.44 -11.97
N ASP A 170 29.49 36.90 -11.95
CA ASP A 170 30.59 37.34 -12.82
C ASP A 170 30.31 37.07 -14.30
N LYS A 171 29.57 36.00 -14.62
CA LYS A 171 29.25 35.62 -16.01
C LYS A 171 27.92 36.17 -16.49
N ILE A 172 26.93 36.26 -15.61
CA ILE A 172 25.59 36.77 -15.95
C ILE A 172 25.14 37.78 -14.87
N PRO A 173 25.61 39.04 -14.93
CA PRO A 173 25.31 40.04 -13.90
C PRO A 173 23.80 40.31 -13.72
N GLY A 174 23.01 40.11 -14.78
CA GLY A 174 21.56 40.25 -14.75
C GLY A 174 20.86 39.30 -13.77
N ILE A 175 21.42 38.11 -13.50
CA ILE A 175 20.83 37.15 -12.56
C ILE A 175 20.83 37.70 -11.13
N ASN A 176 21.95 38.29 -10.69
CA ASN A 176 22.02 38.89 -9.36
C ASN A 176 20.96 40.00 -9.21
N LYS A 177 20.83 40.88 -10.22
CA LYS A 177 19.85 41.96 -10.20
C LYS A 177 18.42 41.43 -10.04
N VAL A 178 18.06 40.38 -10.78
CA VAL A 178 16.72 39.75 -10.68
C VAL A 178 16.50 39.13 -9.30
N LEU A 179 17.45 38.34 -8.81
CA LEU A 179 17.32 37.66 -7.50
C LEU A 179 17.27 38.64 -6.33
N VAL A 180 18.13 39.66 -6.32
CA VAL A 180 18.15 40.74 -5.32
C VAL A 180 16.84 41.51 -5.35
N THR A 181 16.30 41.82 -6.53
CA THR A 181 15.00 42.51 -6.67
C THR A 181 13.86 41.65 -6.12
N ALA A 182 13.82 40.36 -6.47
CA ALA A 182 12.79 39.43 -5.99
C ALA A 182 12.82 39.28 -4.46
N ILE A 183 14.01 39.11 -3.87
CA ILE A 183 14.16 38.98 -2.41
C ILE A 183 13.83 40.30 -1.70
N SER A 184 14.26 41.43 -2.24
CA SER A 184 13.95 42.75 -1.66
C SER A 184 12.45 43.03 -1.68
N PHE A 185 11.76 42.58 -2.73
CA PHE A 185 10.30 42.62 -2.82
C PHE A 185 9.65 41.72 -1.77
N LEU A 186 10.06 40.45 -1.67
CA LEU A 186 9.51 39.48 -0.70
C LEU A 186 9.75 39.92 0.76
N THR A 187 10.90 40.53 1.04
CA THR A 187 11.28 40.95 2.40
C THR A 187 10.77 42.35 2.78
N GLN A 188 10.14 43.08 1.84
CA GLN A 188 9.57 44.42 2.06
C GLN A 188 10.60 45.43 2.65
N HIS A 189 11.72 45.65 1.93
CA HIS A 189 12.86 46.59 2.17
C HIS A 189 14.20 45.96 2.59
N SER A 190 15.30 46.69 2.29
CA SER A 190 16.71 46.25 2.43
C SER A 190 17.13 45.84 3.84
N SER A 191 16.60 46.47 4.89
CA SER A 191 16.92 46.13 6.28
C SER A 191 16.40 44.74 6.69
N LYS A 192 15.33 44.25 6.05
CA LYS A 192 14.75 42.92 6.27
C LYS A 192 15.34 41.83 5.35
N ALA A 193 16.20 42.24 4.41
CA ALA A 193 16.93 41.34 3.53
C ALA A 193 18.27 40.86 4.13
N ALA A 194 18.61 41.28 5.35
CA ALA A 194 19.80 40.81 6.05
C ALA A 194 19.85 39.27 6.12
N GLY A 195 21.02 38.72 5.86
CA GLY A 195 21.27 37.28 5.72
C GLY A 195 20.92 36.69 4.34
N TYR A 196 20.12 37.39 3.52
CA TYR A 196 19.95 37.05 2.11
C TYR A 196 20.90 37.82 1.19
N ILE A 197 21.12 39.10 1.47
CA ILE A 197 21.86 40.02 0.59
C ILE A 197 23.01 40.65 1.36
N ASP A 198 24.22 40.51 0.84
CA ASP A 198 25.44 41.10 1.38
C ASP A 198 26.00 42.10 0.36
N ASN A 199 26.07 43.39 0.73
CA ASN A 199 26.59 44.47 -0.13
C ASN A 199 25.92 44.56 -1.53
N GLY A 200 24.62 44.29 -1.61
CA GLY A 200 23.87 44.33 -2.88
C GLY A 200 24.04 43.09 -3.77
N ILE A 201 24.71 42.05 -3.26
CA ILE A 201 24.87 40.76 -3.93
C ILE A 201 24.16 39.68 -3.11
N LEU A 202 23.53 38.73 -3.78
CA LEU A 202 22.93 37.58 -3.10
C LEU A 202 24.00 36.79 -2.35
N ASN A 203 23.73 36.44 -1.08
CA ASN A 203 24.61 35.59 -0.30
C ASN A 203 24.88 34.27 -1.03
N ASN A 204 26.15 33.85 -1.05
CA ASN A 204 26.59 32.67 -1.81
C ASN A 204 25.85 31.39 -1.41
N ASN A 205 25.41 31.23 -0.16
CA ASN A 205 24.70 30.02 0.26
C ASN A 205 23.26 30.00 -0.28
N HIS A 206 22.60 31.16 -0.34
CA HIS A 206 21.30 31.28 -1.00
C HIS A 206 21.40 31.09 -2.51
N PHE A 207 22.42 31.65 -3.15
CA PHE A 207 22.66 31.44 -4.58
C PHE A 207 22.84 29.94 -4.90
N ASP A 208 23.70 29.25 -4.14
CA ASP A 208 23.95 27.82 -4.33
C ASP A 208 22.67 26.98 -4.17
N ALA A 209 21.88 27.26 -3.14
CA ALA A 209 20.62 26.56 -2.88
C ALA A 209 19.57 26.81 -3.96
N ILE A 210 19.49 28.03 -4.51
CA ILE A 210 18.57 28.37 -5.61
C ILE A 210 18.97 27.63 -6.88
N VAL A 211 20.26 27.64 -7.25
CA VAL A 211 20.75 26.88 -8.41
C VAL A 211 20.48 25.40 -8.22
N PHE A 212 20.75 24.86 -7.03
CA PHE A 212 20.48 23.46 -6.70
C PHE A 212 19.00 23.12 -6.82
N PHE A 213 18.12 23.98 -6.31
CA PHE A 213 16.67 23.82 -6.44
C PHE A 213 16.23 23.84 -7.90
N ILE A 214 16.77 24.72 -8.74
CA ILE A 214 16.44 24.77 -10.18
C ILE A 214 16.86 23.47 -10.87
N VAL A 215 18.09 22.99 -10.63
CA VAL A 215 18.58 21.73 -11.20
C VAL A 215 17.71 20.56 -10.75
N LEU A 216 17.41 20.48 -9.45
CA LEU A 216 16.56 19.44 -8.90
C LEU A 216 15.13 19.52 -9.46
N PHE A 217 14.58 20.72 -9.64
CA PHE A 217 13.25 20.92 -10.19
C PHE A 217 13.17 20.47 -11.66
N VAL A 218 14.19 20.76 -12.47
CA VAL A 218 14.27 20.25 -13.86
C VAL A 218 14.31 18.72 -13.87
N ILE A 219 15.17 18.11 -13.04
CA ILE A 219 15.25 16.64 -12.91
C ILE A 219 13.90 16.07 -12.45
N TYR A 220 13.25 16.72 -11.48
CA TYR A 220 11.96 16.33 -10.94
C TYR A 220 10.87 16.29 -12.02
N ILE A 221 10.80 17.31 -12.90
CA ILE A 221 9.84 17.38 -14.02
C ILE A 221 10.17 16.36 -15.12
N ILE A 222 11.45 16.11 -15.41
CA ILE A 222 11.85 15.08 -16.38
C ILE A 222 11.45 13.69 -15.85
N ALA A 223 11.78 13.40 -14.59
CA ALA A 223 11.45 12.14 -13.93
C ALA A 223 9.93 11.92 -13.85
N PHE A 224 9.16 12.99 -13.60
CA PHE A 224 7.70 12.94 -13.64
C PHE A 224 7.17 12.40 -14.98
N LYS A 225 7.62 12.99 -16.10
CA LYS A 225 7.15 12.61 -17.44
C LYS A 225 7.64 11.22 -17.85
N LEU A 226 8.90 10.89 -17.55
CA LEU A 226 9.53 9.65 -17.97
C LEU A 226 8.96 8.43 -17.24
N PHE A 227 8.60 8.58 -15.97
CA PHE A 227 8.20 7.48 -15.09
C PHE A 227 6.73 7.53 -14.69
N MET A 228 5.90 8.28 -15.42
CA MET A 228 4.46 8.32 -15.19
C MET A 228 3.86 6.90 -15.32
N PRO A 229 3.15 6.40 -14.29
CA PRO A 229 2.49 5.10 -14.33
C PRO A 229 1.57 4.98 -15.54
N SER A 230 1.62 3.82 -16.19
CA SER A 230 0.85 3.51 -17.38
C SER A 230 0.33 2.08 -17.31
N SER A 231 -0.79 1.84 -17.97
CA SER A 231 -1.37 0.50 -18.14
C SER A 231 -0.71 -0.28 -19.28
N LEU A 232 0.53 0.06 -19.64
CA LEU A 232 1.30 -0.72 -20.59
C LEU A 232 1.71 -2.05 -19.95
N PRO A 233 1.67 -3.15 -20.71
CA PRO A 233 2.25 -4.42 -20.30
C PRO A 233 3.70 -4.29 -19.80
N PRO A 234 4.14 -5.09 -18.82
CA PRO A 234 5.49 -4.99 -18.24
C PRO A 234 6.64 -5.06 -19.26
N ASP A 235 6.49 -5.83 -20.35
CA ASP A 235 7.47 -5.97 -21.43
C ASP A 235 7.64 -4.71 -22.27
N LYS A 236 6.63 -3.81 -22.28
CA LYS A 236 6.65 -2.54 -23.01
C LYS A 236 6.94 -1.33 -22.11
N LYS A 237 7.08 -1.53 -20.80
CA LYS A 237 7.24 -0.45 -19.82
C LYS A 237 8.72 -0.18 -19.55
N ILE A 238 9.07 1.11 -19.40
CA ILE A 238 10.37 1.49 -18.84
C ILE A 238 10.42 0.99 -17.40
N GLN A 239 11.55 0.42 -16.98
CA GLN A 239 11.72 -0.03 -15.60
C GLN A 239 11.46 1.13 -14.62
N GLU A 240 10.51 0.91 -13.72
CA GLU A 240 10.12 1.93 -12.75
C GLU A 240 11.24 2.22 -11.75
N PRO A 241 11.45 3.50 -11.39
CA PRO A 241 12.33 3.86 -10.30
C PRO A 241 11.78 3.32 -8.98
N PRO A 242 12.67 2.91 -8.06
CA PRO A 242 12.22 2.35 -6.81
C PRO A 242 11.53 3.41 -5.96
N ALA A 243 10.50 3.01 -5.21
CA ALA A 243 9.79 3.88 -4.27
C ALA A 243 10.71 4.68 -3.33
N LEU A 244 11.86 4.11 -2.96
CA LEU A 244 12.85 4.75 -2.10
C LEU A 244 13.47 6.02 -2.74
N LEU A 245 13.63 6.06 -4.06
CA LEU A 245 14.04 7.28 -4.77
C LEU A 245 13.06 8.42 -4.52
N TYR A 246 11.76 8.14 -4.63
CA TYR A 246 10.71 9.13 -4.41
C TYR A 246 10.66 9.60 -2.95
N VAL A 247 10.94 8.71 -1.98
CA VAL A 247 11.11 9.11 -0.57
C VAL A 247 12.29 10.08 -0.42
N MET A 248 13.45 9.79 -1.04
CA MET A 248 14.61 10.70 -0.99
C MET A 248 14.31 12.05 -1.67
N LEU A 249 13.56 12.04 -2.77
CA LEU A 249 13.11 13.24 -3.47
C LEU A 249 12.17 14.08 -2.60
N LEU A 250 11.21 13.44 -1.92
CA LEU A 250 10.31 14.10 -0.97
C LEU A 250 11.06 14.73 0.20
N ILE A 251 12.07 14.05 0.76
CA ILE A 251 12.95 14.62 1.80
C ILE A 251 13.69 15.84 1.24
N SER A 252 14.23 15.74 0.02
CA SER A 252 14.97 16.83 -0.64
C SER A 252 14.10 18.08 -0.85
N VAL A 253 12.90 17.90 -1.40
CA VAL A 253 11.96 19.01 -1.63
C VAL A 253 11.48 19.58 -0.30
N SER A 254 11.16 18.73 0.67
CA SER A 254 10.68 19.17 1.99
C SER A 254 11.72 19.99 2.73
N VAL A 255 12.99 19.57 2.75
CA VAL A 255 14.03 20.33 3.45
C VAL A 255 14.32 21.65 2.75
N LEU A 256 14.39 21.68 1.41
CA LEU A 256 14.62 22.92 0.65
C LEU A 256 13.46 23.91 0.84
N LEU A 257 12.22 23.45 0.71
CA LEU A 257 11.03 24.29 0.85
C LEU A 257 10.85 24.74 2.30
N LEU A 258 10.66 23.81 3.23
CA LEU A 258 10.37 24.15 4.62
C LEU A 258 11.55 24.84 5.29
N GLY A 259 12.78 24.46 4.98
CA GLY A 259 13.99 25.09 5.51
C GLY A 259 14.19 26.53 5.02
N SER A 260 13.95 26.79 3.73
CA SER A 260 14.00 28.15 3.19
C SER A 260 12.85 29.02 3.75
N LEU A 261 11.66 28.43 3.89
CA LEU A 261 10.52 29.11 4.52
C LEU A 261 10.79 29.41 5.99
N THR A 262 11.43 28.53 6.76
CA THR A 262 11.77 28.83 8.16
C THR A 262 12.76 29.97 8.25
N PHE A 263 13.77 30.01 7.39
CA PHE A 263 14.70 31.14 7.34
C PHE A 263 13.95 32.47 7.06
N PHE A 264 12.94 32.44 6.20
CA PHE A 264 12.09 33.61 5.94
C PHE A 264 11.21 34.00 7.14
N PHE A 265 10.39 33.06 7.62
CA PHE A 265 9.31 33.31 8.60
C PHE A 265 9.77 33.40 10.05
N ASP A 266 10.90 32.79 10.42
CA ASP A 266 11.43 32.86 11.77
C ASP A 266 11.85 34.28 12.16
N TYR A 267 12.20 35.11 11.17
CA TYR A 267 12.45 36.54 11.37
C TYR A 267 11.24 37.24 11.99
N SER A 268 10.05 36.89 11.49
CA SER A 268 8.76 37.38 11.98
C SER A 268 8.18 36.52 13.12
N ARG A 269 8.92 35.51 13.60
CA ARG A 269 8.51 34.55 14.64
C ARG A 269 7.25 33.76 14.28
N ILE A 270 7.02 33.52 12.99
CA ILE A 270 5.89 32.73 12.48
C ILE A 270 6.33 31.28 12.34
N SER A 271 5.65 30.36 13.02
CA SER A 271 5.94 28.92 12.88
C SER A 271 5.45 28.40 11.53
N VAL A 272 6.41 28.03 10.67
CA VAL A 272 6.12 27.43 9.35
C VAL A 272 5.31 26.15 9.47
N LEU A 273 5.60 25.30 10.47
CA LEU A 273 4.86 24.05 10.67
C LEU A 273 3.39 24.32 11.04
N PHE A 274 3.13 25.30 11.89
CA PHE A 274 1.77 25.68 12.24
C PHE A 274 1.03 26.27 11.05
N PHE A 275 1.68 27.16 10.30
CA PHE A 275 1.10 27.75 9.09
C PHE A 275 0.85 26.69 8.00
N TRP A 276 1.73 25.70 7.88
CA TRP A 276 1.56 24.55 6.98
C TRP A 276 0.31 23.74 7.32
N VAL A 277 0.09 23.46 8.61
CA VAL A 277 -1.13 22.79 9.08
C VAL A 277 -2.37 23.64 8.78
N LEU A 278 -2.31 24.96 9.01
CA LEU A 278 -3.42 25.86 8.70
C LEU A 278 -3.73 25.91 7.21
N ILE A 279 -2.72 26.00 6.34
CA ILE A 279 -2.90 25.93 4.89
C ILE A 279 -3.54 24.60 4.52
N ALA A 280 -3.01 23.48 5.00
CA ALA A 280 -3.59 22.17 4.72
C ALA A 280 -5.07 22.13 5.11
N VAL A 281 -5.42 22.53 6.35
CA VAL A 281 -6.82 22.59 6.81
C VAL A 281 -7.66 23.51 5.92
N ALA A 282 -7.15 24.68 5.55
CA ALA A 282 -7.85 25.62 4.67
C ALA A 282 -8.07 25.04 3.27
N LEU A 283 -7.08 24.35 2.68
CA LEU A 283 -7.24 23.67 1.39
C LEU A 283 -8.34 22.61 1.45
N TYR A 284 -8.29 21.71 2.44
CA TYR A 284 -9.31 20.66 2.61
C TYR A 284 -10.71 21.23 2.89
N ARG A 285 -10.82 22.31 3.67
CA ARG A 285 -12.12 22.91 4.05
C ARG A 285 -12.72 23.85 3.02
N LEU A 286 -11.89 24.64 2.32
CA LEU A 286 -12.37 25.72 1.43
C LEU A 286 -12.38 25.28 -0.04
N LEU A 287 -11.48 24.36 -0.43
CA LEU A 287 -11.31 23.92 -1.81
C LEU A 287 -11.74 22.47 -2.04
N ASN A 288 -12.38 21.82 -1.05
CA ASN A 288 -12.87 20.45 -1.11
C ASN A 288 -11.84 19.47 -1.70
N VAL A 289 -10.59 19.63 -1.26
CA VAL A 289 -9.49 18.76 -1.68
C VAL A 289 -9.77 17.35 -1.17
N ASP A 290 -9.84 16.38 -2.07
CA ASP A 290 -10.19 15.01 -1.73
C ASP A 290 -9.68 14.02 -2.77
N HIS A 291 -9.55 12.76 -2.42
CA HIS A 291 -9.18 11.71 -3.36
C HIS A 291 -10.40 11.10 -4.02
N TYR A 292 -10.25 10.72 -5.29
CA TYR A 292 -11.39 10.38 -6.13
C TYR A 292 -11.19 9.08 -6.90
N PHE A 293 -12.27 8.34 -7.07
CA PHE A 293 -12.36 7.28 -8.07
C PHE A 293 -13.39 7.63 -9.15
N THR A 294 -13.13 7.14 -10.36
CA THR A 294 -13.93 7.49 -11.54
C THR A 294 -15.11 6.55 -11.69
N LEU A 295 -16.31 7.13 -11.83
CA LEU A 295 -17.50 6.43 -12.28
C LEU A 295 -17.64 6.58 -13.80
N LYS A 296 -18.11 5.54 -14.46
CA LYS A 296 -18.52 5.53 -15.87
C LYS A 296 -20.04 5.43 -15.96
N ASP A 297 -20.62 5.84 -17.08
CA ASP A 297 -22.01 5.49 -17.36
C ASP A 297 -22.10 4.01 -17.70
N ALA A 298 -23.04 3.32 -17.08
CA ALA A 298 -23.29 1.93 -17.43
C ALA A 298 -23.94 1.86 -18.82
N PRO A 299 -23.65 0.81 -19.63
CA PRO A 299 -24.48 0.48 -20.79
C PRO A 299 -25.94 0.30 -20.34
N GLU A 300 -26.91 0.54 -21.24
CA GLU A 300 -28.36 0.45 -20.94
C GLU A 300 -28.66 -0.82 -20.13
N GLN A 301 -29.07 -0.64 -18.88
CA GLN A 301 -29.33 -1.76 -17.97
C GLN A 301 -30.68 -2.38 -18.32
N PRO A 302 -30.82 -3.71 -18.29
CA PRO A 302 -32.13 -4.35 -18.28
C PRO A 302 -33.00 -3.74 -17.15
N GLU A 303 -34.30 -3.53 -17.41
CA GLU A 303 -35.22 -2.93 -16.43
C GLU A 303 -35.27 -3.73 -15.11
N GLU A 304 -34.94 -5.02 -15.15
CA GLU A 304 -34.92 -5.90 -13.98
C GLU A 304 -33.63 -6.74 -13.96
N GLN A 305 -32.83 -6.58 -12.91
CA GLN A 305 -31.65 -7.44 -12.69
C GLN A 305 -32.09 -8.80 -12.20
N LYS A 306 -31.48 -9.87 -12.74
CA LYS A 306 -31.74 -11.24 -12.32
C LYS A 306 -31.46 -11.40 -10.82
N ASN A 307 -32.33 -12.17 -10.15
CA ASN A 307 -32.13 -12.56 -8.76
C ASN A 307 -30.82 -13.38 -8.61
N LEU A 308 -30.15 -13.25 -7.46
CA LEU A 308 -28.96 -14.01 -7.05
C LEU A 308 -29.12 -15.52 -7.27
N THR A 309 -30.31 -16.03 -7.04
CA THR A 309 -30.70 -17.43 -7.23
C THR A 309 -30.62 -17.88 -8.69
N ALA A 310 -31.07 -17.03 -9.62
CA ALA A 310 -30.99 -17.29 -11.06
C ALA A 310 -29.53 -17.20 -11.57
N LEU A 311 -28.73 -16.28 -11.02
CA LEU A 311 -27.30 -16.18 -11.32
C LEU A 311 -26.56 -17.45 -10.88
N LEU A 312 -26.87 -17.96 -9.68
CA LEU A 312 -26.29 -19.20 -9.19
C LEU A 312 -26.71 -20.39 -10.07
N GLN A 313 -27.99 -20.50 -10.45
CA GLN A 313 -28.43 -21.58 -11.34
C GLN A 313 -27.63 -21.58 -12.65
N LYS A 314 -27.43 -20.41 -13.28
CA LYS A 314 -26.62 -20.29 -14.50
C LYS A 314 -25.17 -20.73 -14.29
N ARG A 315 -24.62 -20.48 -13.11
CA ARG A 315 -23.30 -20.98 -12.75
C ARG A 315 -23.29 -22.51 -12.61
N LEU A 316 -24.28 -23.07 -11.94
CA LEU A 316 -24.42 -24.53 -11.75
C LEU A 316 -24.64 -25.27 -13.08
N ASP A 317 -25.31 -24.66 -14.06
CA ASP A 317 -25.50 -25.24 -15.39
C ASP A 317 -24.16 -25.53 -16.12
N LYS A 318 -23.05 -24.88 -15.72
CA LYS A 318 -21.71 -25.13 -16.26
C LYS A 318 -21.03 -26.36 -15.64
N GLN A 319 -21.57 -26.92 -14.57
CA GLN A 319 -21.14 -28.20 -14.01
C GLN A 319 -21.64 -29.32 -14.93
N ASP A 320 -20.90 -29.58 -16.00
CA ASP A 320 -21.17 -30.63 -16.98
C ASP A 320 -20.92 -32.03 -16.38
N LEU A 321 -21.71 -32.38 -15.36
CA LEU A 321 -21.59 -33.60 -14.56
C LEU A 321 -22.84 -34.47 -14.73
N GLU A 322 -22.68 -35.78 -14.91
CA GLU A 322 -23.82 -36.70 -15.08
C GLU A 322 -24.60 -36.92 -13.78
N GLU A 323 -23.92 -36.83 -12.63
CA GLU A 323 -24.50 -37.05 -11.29
C GLU A 323 -25.36 -35.86 -10.82
N PRO A 324 -26.66 -36.06 -10.51
CA PRO A 324 -27.55 -34.97 -10.08
C PRO A 324 -27.09 -34.25 -8.81
N LEU A 325 -26.61 -35.00 -7.80
CA LEU A 325 -26.08 -34.42 -6.55
C LEU A 325 -24.83 -33.58 -6.77
N ALA A 326 -24.03 -33.93 -7.77
CA ALA A 326 -22.83 -33.18 -8.13
C ALA A 326 -23.21 -31.79 -8.68
N LYS A 327 -24.22 -31.73 -9.56
CA LYS A 327 -24.83 -30.48 -10.10
C LYS A 327 -25.47 -29.58 -9.04
N GLN A 328 -25.68 -30.10 -7.82
CA GLN A 328 -26.31 -29.44 -6.68
C GLN A 328 -25.29 -29.02 -5.61
N THR A 329 -24.00 -29.02 -5.96
CA THR A 329 -22.88 -28.65 -5.08
C THR A 329 -22.41 -27.22 -5.35
N VAL A 330 -22.35 -26.40 -4.30
CA VAL A 330 -21.91 -25.00 -4.37
C VAL A 330 -20.67 -24.80 -3.51
N VAL A 331 -19.64 -24.17 -4.08
CA VAL A 331 -18.47 -23.69 -3.35
C VAL A 331 -18.58 -22.18 -3.11
N VAL A 332 -18.40 -21.78 -1.86
CA VAL A 332 -18.41 -20.38 -1.42
C VAL A 332 -17.02 -20.02 -0.92
N VAL A 333 -16.33 -19.13 -1.62
CA VAL A 333 -14.96 -18.72 -1.28
C VAL A 333 -14.98 -17.43 -0.48
N CYS A 334 -14.34 -17.44 0.69
CA CYS A 334 -14.05 -16.28 1.52
C CYS A 334 -12.55 -15.98 1.49
N ALA A 335 -12.13 -14.96 0.74
CA ALA A 335 -10.72 -14.61 0.55
C ALA A 335 -10.31 -13.42 1.45
N SER A 336 -9.52 -13.72 2.49
CA SER A 336 -9.21 -12.74 3.53
C SER A 336 -8.20 -11.68 3.08
N GLY A 337 -8.27 -10.50 3.70
CA GLY A 337 -7.33 -9.40 3.52
C GLY A 337 -5.99 -9.62 4.22
N GLY A 338 -4.95 -8.93 3.73
CA GLY A 338 -3.58 -9.01 4.25
C GLY A 338 -2.52 -8.41 3.34
N GLY A 339 -2.87 -7.40 2.54
CA GLY A 339 -1.97 -6.78 1.57
C GLY A 339 -1.52 -7.73 0.46
N ILE A 340 -0.36 -7.47 -0.12
CA ILE A 340 0.16 -8.20 -1.29
C ILE A 340 0.37 -9.71 -1.03
N GLN A 341 0.69 -10.09 0.21
CA GLN A 341 0.79 -11.51 0.56
C GLN A 341 -0.56 -12.21 0.42
N ALA A 342 -1.65 -11.54 0.82
CA ALA A 342 -2.99 -12.09 0.66
C ALA A 342 -3.42 -12.19 -0.80
N ALA A 343 -3.00 -11.23 -1.63
CA ALA A 343 -3.20 -11.31 -3.07
C ALA A 343 -2.52 -12.54 -3.67
N GLY A 344 -1.23 -12.74 -3.38
CA GLY A 344 -0.47 -13.90 -3.83
C GLY A 344 -0.99 -15.24 -3.29
N TRP A 345 -1.35 -15.29 -2.01
CA TRP A 345 -1.89 -16.52 -1.40
C TRP A 345 -3.26 -16.89 -1.95
N THR A 346 -4.15 -15.91 -2.14
CA THR A 346 -5.47 -16.13 -2.75
C THR A 346 -5.34 -16.66 -4.17
N ALA A 347 -4.50 -16.01 -4.99
CA ALA A 347 -4.20 -16.48 -6.34
C ALA A 347 -3.67 -17.94 -6.33
N GLN A 348 -2.67 -18.22 -5.49
CA GLN A 348 -2.03 -19.54 -5.40
C GLN A 348 -2.98 -20.65 -4.92
N VAL A 349 -3.86 -20.37 -3.95
CA VAL A 349 -4.80 -21.36 -3.42
C VAL A 349 -5.89 -21.66 -4.45
N LEU A 350 -6.42 -20.64 -5.13
CA LEU A 350 -7.48 -20.84 -6.13
C LEU A 350 -6.99 -21.62 -7.35
N THR A 351 -5.82 -21.26 -7.90
CA THR A 351 -5.23 -22.01 -9.02
C THR A 351 -4.77 -23.40 -8.58
N GLY A 352 -4.18 -23.51 -7.40
CA GLY A 352 -3.75 -24.79 -6.84
C GLY A 352 -4.90 -25.75 -6.55
N LEU A 353 -6.02 -25.28 -6.02
CA LEU A 353 -7.20 -26.15 -5.80
C LEU A 353 -7.79 -26.66 -7.11
N GLN A 354 -7.79 -25.85 -8.16
CA GLN A 354 -8.18 -26.33 -9.50
C GLN A 354 -7.23 -27.43 -10.00
N GLU A 355 -5.93 -27.30 -9.77
CA GLU A 355 -4.94 -28.34 -10.12
C GLU A 355 -5.17 -29.64 -9.34
N GLU A 356 -5.52 -29.54 -8.06
CA GLU A 356 -5.66 -30.70 -7.17
C GLU A 356 -7.04 -31.37 -7.21
N LEU A 357 -8.10 -30.62 -7.51
CA LEU A 357 -9.50 -31.08 -7.47
C LEU A 357 -10.16 -31.12 -8.86
N GLY A 358 -9.52 -30.57 -9.89
CA GLY A 358 -10.02 -30.50 -11.25
C GLY A 358 -10.91 -29.29 -11.54
N GLU A 359 -11.36 -29.18 -12.79
CA GLU A 359 -12.21 -28.09 -13.26
C GLU A 359 -13.59 -28.08 -12.60
N SER A 360 -14.06 -29.25 -12.14
CA SER A 360 -15.33 -29.42 -11.41
C SER A 360 -15.38 -28.53 -10.18
N PHE A 361 -14.27 -28.39 -9.45
CA PHE A 361 -14.14 -27.47 -8.32
C PHE A 361 -14.37 -26.02 -8.74
N THR A 362 -13.66 -25.55 -9.76
CA THR A 362 -13.79 -24.16 -10.23
C THR A 362 -15.19 -23.87 -10.73
N LYS A 363 -15.78 -24.79 -11.52
CA LYS A 363 -17.17 -24.71 -12.02
C LYS A 363 -18.19 -24.68 -10.87
N ALA A 364 -17.87 -25.30 -9.73
CA ALA A 364 -18.72 -25.29 -8.55
C ALA A 364 -18.63 -24.04 -7.68
N ILE A 365 -17.65 -23.16 -7.90
CA ILE A 365 -17.61 -21.86 -7.23
C ILE A 365 -18.84 -21.06 -7.67
N GLY A 366 -19.70 -20.72 -6.71
CA GLY A 366 -20.87 -19.86 -6.90
C GLY A 366 -20.61 -18.41 -6.49
N LEU A 367 -19.81 -18.21 -5.45
CA LEU A 367 -19.48 -16.90 -4.88
C LEU A 367 -17.99 -16.82 -4.53
N ILE A 368 -17.35 -15.69 -4.86
CA ILE A 368 -16.06 -15.28 -4.27
C ILE A 368 -16.27 -13.97 -3.51
N SER A 369 -16.39 -14.06 -2.19
CA SER A 369 -16.41 -12.91 -1.28
C SER A 369 -14.99 -12.62 -0.81
N SER A 370 -14.44 -11.49 -1.24
CA SER A 370 -13.02 -11.17 -1.05
C SER A 370 -12.83 -9.81 -0.40
N VAL A 371 -11.68 -9.62 0.25
CA VAL A 371 -11.35 -8.41 1.00
C VAL A 371 -9.90 -7.98 0.75
N SER A 372 -9.66 -6.69 0.57
CA SER A 372 -8.31 -6.10 0.50
C SER A 372 -7.42 -6.82 -0.52
N GLY A 373 -6.22 -7.24 -0.12
CA GLY A 373 -5.34 -8.08 -0.94
C GLY A 373 -6.01 -9.33 -1.52
N GLY A 374 -6.93 -9.97 -0.79
CA GLY A 374 -7.71 -11.10 -1.30
C GLY A 374 -8.56 -10.72 -2.52
N SER A 375 -9.10 -9.50 -2.57
CA SER A 375 -9.80 -8.98 -3.75
C SER A 375 -8.88 -8.75 -4.94
N VAL A 376 -7.63 -8.34 -4.71
CA VAL A 376 -6.63 -8.22 -5.78
C VAL A 376 -6.25 -9.58 -6.34
N GLY A 377 -6.05 -10.59 -5.49
CA GLY A 377 -5.82 -11.97 -5.93
C GLY A 377 -7.01 -12.56 -6.70
N ALA A 378 -8.22 -12.37 -6.19
CA ALA A 378 -9.46 -12.80 -6.85
C ALA A 378 -9.67 -12.10 -8.20
N MET A 379 -9.35 -10.81 -8.31
CA MET A 379 -9.42 -10.07 -9.56
C MET A 379 -8.55 -10.70 -10.65
N TYR A 380 -7.27 -10.97 -10.37
CA TYR A 380 -6.39 -11.61 -11.35
C TYR A 380 -6.81 -13.03 -11.69
N TYR A 381 -7.35 -13.78 -10.73
CA TYR A 381 -7.90 -15.11 -10.97
C TYR A 381 -9.10 -15.06 -11.94
N LEU A 382 -10.06 -14.16 -11.69
CA LEU A 382 -11.28 -14.00 -12.49
C LEU A 382 -11.01 -13.43 -13.89
N ASP A 383 -10.02 -12.56 -14.03
CA ASP A 383 -9.58 -11.99 -15.31
C ASP A 383 -9.17 -13.06 -16.34
N ARG A 384 -8.74 -14.25 -15.89
CA ARG A 384 -8.28 -15.33 -16.77
C ARG A 384 -9.35 -16.36 -17.13
N PHE A 385 -10.57 -16.20 -16.62
CA PHE A 385 -11.68 -17.08 -16.99
C PHE A 385 -11.99 -17.00 -18.49
N ARG A 386 -12.57 -18.08 -19.01
CA ARG A 386 -13.05 -18.24 -20.38
C ARG A 386 -14.48 -18.80 -20.33
N ASP A 387 -15.13 -18.85 -21.48
CA ASP A 387 -16.53 -19.29 -21.66
C ASP A 387 -16.83 -20.70 -21.09
N GLN A 388 -15.77 -21.51 -20.92
CA GLN A 388 -15.80 -22.85 -20.31
C GLN A 388 -16.02 -22.85 -18.79
N GLY A 389 -15.94 -21.68 -18.13
CA GLY A 389 -16.25 -21.54 -16.71
C GLY A 389 -15.06 -21.59 -15.76
N PHE A 390 -13.82 -21.61 -16.26
CA PHE A 390 -12.59 -21.68 -15.47
C PHE A 390 -11.40 -21.04 -16.21
N PRO A 391 -10.32 -20.64 -15.52
CA PRO A 391 -9.09 -20.17 -16.14
C PRO A 391 -8.21 -21.35 -16.57
N PRO A 392 -7.46 -21.23 -17.69
CA PRO A 392 -6.51 -22.28 -18.08
C PRO A 392 -5.39 -22.44 -17.05
N THR A 393 -5.06 -23.69 -16.72
CA THR A 393 -3.94 -24.00 -15.80
C THR A 393 -2.59 -23.48 -16.33
N SER A 394 -2.44 -23.32 -17.64
CA SER A 394 -1.23 -22.72 -18.24
C SER A 394 -1.05 -21.24 -17.88
N GLU A 395 -2.11 -20.54 -17.45
CA GLU A 395 -2.08 -19.12 -17.06
C GLU A 395 -1.94 -18.92 -15.53
N SER A 396 -1.74 -20.00 -14.75
CA SER A 396 -1.60 -19.93 -13.28
C SER A 396 -0.43 -19.04 -12.84
N GLU A 397 0.66 -19.01 -13.62
CA GLU A 397 1.84 -18.20 -13.32
C GLU A 397 1.57 -16.71 -13.53
N GLU A 398 0.88 -16.35 -14.62
CA GLU A 398 0.47 -14.97 -14.91
C GLU A 398 -0.48 -14.43 -13.85
N ILE A 399 -1.41 -15.26 -13.35
CA ILE A 399 -2.31 -14.90 -12.25
C ILE A 399 -1.49 -14.57 -10.99
N PHE A 400 -0.54 -15.43 -10.63
CA PHE A 400 0.30 -15.25 -9.45
C PHE A 400 1.24 -14.04 -9.57
N GLU A 401 1.89 -13.86 -10.71
CA GLU A 401 2.80 -12.74 -10.95
C GLU A 401 2.04 -11.41 -11.01
N GLY A 402 0.82 -11.40 -11.58
CA GLY A 402 -0.10 -10.25 -11.50
C GLY A 402 -0.43 -9.88 -10.07
N ALA A 403 -0.86 -10.85 -9.26
CA ALA A 403 -1.25 -10.65 -7.87
C ALA A 403 -0.10 -10.26 -6.93
N THR A 404 1.15 -10.60 -7.27
CA THR A 404 2.34 -10.36 -6.44
C THR A 404 3.29 -9.29 -6.97
N ALA A 405 2.86 -8.51 -7.97
CA ALA A 405 3.67 -7.46 -8.55
C ALA A 405 3.91 -6.28 -7.59
N ASN A 406 5.10 -5.67 -7.69
CA ASN A 406 5.43 -4.46 -6.94
C ASN A 406 4.48 -3.32 -7.34
N SER A 407 3.74 -2.78 -6.36
CA SER A 407 2.91 -1.58 -6.53
C SER A 407 3.44 -0.38 -5.74
N LEU A 408 4.52 -0.57 -4.97
CA LEU A 408 5.10 0.47 -4.13
C LEU A 408 5.78 1.57 -4.96
N ASP A 409 6.29 1.23 -6.14
CA ASP A 409 6.96 2.18 -7.03
C ASP A 409 5.95 3.21 -7.58
N ALA A 410 4.77 2.76 -8.06
CA ALA A 410 3.64 3.64 -8.39
C ALA A 410 3.13 4.48 -7.21
N VAL A 411 3.10 3.90 -5.99
CA VAL A 411 2.74 4.64 -4.77
C VAL A 411 3.73 5.77 -4.52
N GLY A 412 5.03 5.48 -4.62
CA GLY A 412 6.10 6.46 -4.47
C GLY A 412 5.98 7.59 -5.49
N TRP A 413 5.71 7.27 -6.76
CA TRP A 413 5.46 8.27 -7.80
C TRP A 413 4.23 9.12 -7.46
N GLY A 414 3.11 8.51 -7.10
CA GLY A 414 1.88 9.21 -6.75
C GLY A 414 2.04 10.17 -5.57
N LEU A 415 2.78 9.75 -4.53
CA LEU A 415 3.12 10.59 -3.38
C LEU A 415 4.05 11.75 -3.78
N ALA A 416 5.07 11.48 -4.59
CA ALA A 416 6.05 12.48 -4.97
C ALA A 416 5.49 13.53 -5.92
N TYR A 417 4.48 13.20 -6.73
CA TYR A 417 3.93 14.09 -7.76
C TYR A 417 2.49 14.54 -7.47
N PRO A 418 1.43 13.87 -7.94
CA PRO A 418 0.07 14.43 -7.87
C PRO A 418 -0.38 14.73 -6.43
N ASP A 419 0.01 13.92 -5.45
CA ASP A 419 -0.35 14.16 -4.05
C ASP A 419 0.43 15.33 -3.44
N LEU A 420 1.73 15.44 -3.76
CA LEU A 420 2.55 16.56 -3.31
C LEU A 420 2.05 17.88 -3.91
N TRP A 421 1.76 17.90 -5.22
CA TRP A 421 1.29 19.09 -5.93
C TRP A 421 -0.05 19.59 -5.41
N ARG A 422 -0.93 18.65 -5.06
CA ARG A 422 -2.23 18.95 -4.45
C ARG A 422 -2.10 19.76 -3.16
N VAL A 423 -1.04 19.51 -2.37
CA VAL A 423 -0.79 20.22 -1.11
C VAL A 423 0.06 21.49 -1.33
N ILE A 424 1.04 21.47 -2.23
CA ILE A 424 2.03 22.56 -2.40
C ILE A 424 1.67 23.58 -3.50
N LEU A 425 1.14 23.14 -4.65
CA LEU A 425 1.15 23.89 -5.92
C LEU A 425 -0.23 24.26 -6.47
N LEU A 426 -1.26 24.23 -5.62
CA LEU A 426 -2.70 24.43 -5.91
C LEU A 426 -3.44 23.11 -6.23
N PRO A 427 -4.59 22.85 -5.59
CA PRO A 427 -5.24 21.54 -5.62
C PRO A 427 -5.82 21.13 -6.98
N PHE A 428 -5.95 22.07 -7.92
CA PHE A 428 -6.48 21.81 -9.27
C PHE A 428 -5.42 21.37 -10.29
N LEU A 429 -4.13 21.55 -9.98
CA LEU A 429 -3.05 21.23 -10.92
C LEU A 429 -2.99 19.74 -11.31
N PRO A 430 -3.19 18.77 -10.39
CA PRO A 430 -3.22 17.34 -10.74
C PRO A 430 -4.32 17.00 -11.76
N ASP A 431 -5.49 17.62 -11.65
CA ASP A 431 -6.59 17.35 -12.60
C ASP A 431 -6.29 17.89 -14.00
N ILE A 432 -5.51 18.97 -14.12
CA ILE A 432 -5.13 19.58 -15.40
C ILE A 432 -3.95 18.86 -16.05
N LEU A 433 -2.89 18.57 -15.28
CA LEU A 433 -1.66 17.99 -15.82
C LEU A 433 -1.71 16.48 -15.94
N THR A 434 -2.42 15.80 -15.03
CA THR A 434 -2.50 14.33 -14.96
C THR A 434 -3.93 13.84 -14.74
N PRO A 435 -4.88 14.19 -15.64
CA PRO A 435 -6.27 13.75 -15.49
C PRO A 435 -6.39 12.22 -15.44
N LYS A 436 -5.46 11.48 -16.06
CA LYS A 436 -5.42 10.01 -16.09
C LYS A 436 -4.77 9.38 -14.85
N VAL A 437 -4.04 10.13 -14.04
CA VAL A 437 -3.30 9.66 -12.85
C VAL A 437 -3.34 10.77 -11.78
N ARG A 438 -4.51 10.96 -11.18
CA ARG A 438 -4.84 12.12 -10.31
C ARG A 438 -4.27 12.04 -8.90
N ASP A 439 -3.89 10.84 -8.47
CA ASP A 439 -3.28 10.56 -7.17
C ASP A 439 -2.57 9.19 -7.18
N ARG A 440 -1.97 8.84 -6.04
CA ARG A 440 -1.32 7.55 -5.84
C ARG A 440 -2.26 6.34 -5.94
N GLY A 441 -3.57 6.51 -5.74
CA GLY A 441 -4.55 5.43 -5.90
C GLY A 441 -4.71 5.05 -7.37
N ILE A 442 -4.93 6.04 -8.25
CA ILE A 442 -5.02 5.81 -9.69
C ILE A 442 -3.69 5.33 -10.28
N ALA A 443 -2.56 5.78 -9.74
CA ALA A 443 -1.23 5.28 -10.12
C ALA A 443 -1.13 3.75 -9.94
N ILE A 444 -1.57 3.22 -8.80
CA ILE A 444 -1.62 1.78 -8.53
C ILE A 444 -2.58 1.07 -9.48
N GLU A 445 -3.76 1.64 -9.72
CA GLU A 445 -4.75 1.06 -10.64
C GLU A 445 -4.17 0.90 -12.06
N LYS A 446 -3.38 1.87 -12.54
CA LYS A 446 -2.72 1.75 -13.86
C LYS A 446 -1.70 0.62 -13.91
N ASP A 447 -0.92 0.44 -12.85
CA ASP A 447 0.04 -0.65 -12.77
C ASP A 447 -0.63 -2.02 -12.70
N TRP A 448 -1.74 -2.14 -11.97
CA TRP A 448 -2.52 -3.37 -11.93
C TRP A 448 -3.17 -3.67 -13.27
N GLN A 449 -3.78 -2.65 -13.90
CA GLN A 449 -4.38 -2.75 -15.22
C GLN A 449 -3.37 -3.27 -16.27
N GLY A 450 -2.11 -2.83 -16.22
CA GLY A 450 -1.04 -3.28 -17.12
C GLY A 450 -0.77 -4.79 -17.09
N ARG A 451 -1.22 -5.50 -16.04
CA ARG A 451 -1.01 -6.94 -15.84
C ARG A 451 -2.26 -7.80 -16.07
N MET A 452 -3.38 -7.15 -16.34
CA MET A 452 -4.61 -7.84 -16.75
C MET A 452 -4.42 -8.47 -18.13
N LYS A 453 -5.30 -9.42 -18.50
CA LYS A 453 -5.27 -10.13 -19.77
C LYS A 453 -5.40 -9.18 -20.98
N THR A 454 -6.20 -8.13 -20.82
CA THR A 454 -6.47 -7.13 -21.86
C THR A 454 -6.29 -5.69 -21.33
N PRO A 455 -5.04 -5.23 -21.10
CA PRO A 455 -4.78 -3.92 -20.49
C PRO A 455 -5.34 -2.73 -21.28
N GLU A 456 -5.46 -2.88 -22.60
CA GLU A 456 -5.97 -1.85 -23.51
C GLU A 456 -7.51 -1.73 -23.48
N SER A 457 -8.21 -2.78 -23.01
CA SER A 457 -9.67 -2.86 -22.90
C SER A 457 -10.06 -3.35 -21.50
N PRO A 458 -9.89 -2.51 -20.45
CA PRO A 458 -10.14 -2.92 -19.08
C PRO A 458 -11.61 -3.30 -18.89
N LYS A 459 -11.86 -4.50 -18.32
CA LYS A 459 -13.20 -4.95 -17.97
C LYS A 459 -13.80 -4.09 -16.85
N THR A 460 -15.08 -3.80 -16.97
CA THR A 460 -15.90 -3.12 -15.94
C THR A 460 -16.74 -4.10 -15.13
N LEU A 461 -17.43 -3.62 -14.08
CA LEU A 461 -18.42 -4.44 -13.38
C LEU A 461 -19.60 -4.81 -14.30
N ALA A 462 -19.96 -3.96 -15.26
CA ALA A 462 -20.98 -4.34 -16.25
C ALA A 462 -20.52 -5.49 -17.17
N ASP A 463 -19.25 -5.51 -17.59
CA ASP A 463 -18.71 -6.65 -18.35
C ASP A 463 -18.77 -7.93 -17.51
N TRP A 464 -18.35 -7.86 -16.24
CA TRP A 464 -18.47 -8.98 -15.30
C TRP A 464 -19.92 -9.38 -15.02
N ARG A 465 -20.88 -8.46 -15.12
CA ARG A 465 -22.30 -8.78 -14.99
C ARG A 465 -22.75 -9.71 -16.11
N GLY A 466 -22.41 -9.41 -17.35
CA GLY A 466 -22.71 -10.30 -18.49
C GLY A 466 -22.12 -11.70 -18.28
N GLU A 467 -20.85 -11.77 -17.85
CA GLU A 467 -20.16 -13.04 -17.59
C GLU A 467 -20.79 -13.85 -16.44
N VAL A 468 -21.28 -13.19 -15.38
CA VAL A 468 -22.01 -13.84 -14.28
C VAL A 468 -23.40 -14.31 -14.73
N GLU A 469 -24.11 -13.50 -15.53
CA GLU A 469 -25.43 -13.84 -16.06
C GLU A 469 -25.41 -15.02 -17.04
N GLU A 470 -24.27 -15.24 -17.72
CA GLU A 470 -23.98 -16.40 -18.57
C GLU A 470 -23.40 -17.59 -17.79
N GLY A 471 -23.08 -17.41 -16.50
CA GLY A 471 -22.45 -18.43 -15.64
C GLY A 471 -20.97 -18.67 -15.94
N ASN A 472 -20.33 -17.86 -16.79
CA ASN A 472 -18.92 -18.00 -17.17
C ASN A 472 -17.99 -17.75 -15.97
N ILE A 473 -18.33 -16.82 -15.08
CA ILE A 473 -17.59 -16.56 -13.84
C ILE A 473 -18.50 -16.72 -12.61
N PRO A 474 -17.98 -17.10 -11.42
CA PRO A 474 -18.73 -17.02 -10.18
C PRO A 474 -19.06 -15.57 -9.82
N LEU A 475 -20.06 -15.34 -8.97
CA LEU A 475 -20.40 -13.99 -8.50
C LEU A 475 -19.24 -13.41 -7.66
N PRO A 476 -18.56 -12.34 -8.11
CA PRO A 476 -17.54 -11.71 -7.30
C PRO A 476 -18.15 -10.66 -6.38
N VAL A 477 -17.71 -10.64 -5.12
CA VAL A 477 -18.01 -9.56 -4.18
C VAL A 477 -16.71 -9.05 -3.59
N LEU A 478 -16.30 -7.85 -4.00
CA LEU A 478 -15.13 -7.16 -3.47
C LEU A 478 -15.62 -6.25 -2.35
N ASN A 479 -15.40 -6.67 -1.11
CA ASN A 479 -15.93 -5.97 0.06
C ASN A 479 -15.08 -4.74 0.38
N ALA A 480 -15.72 -3.60 0.57
CA ALA A 480 -15.10 -2.36 1.03
C ALA A 480 -15.85 -1.80 2.25
N THR A 481 -15.30 -0.77 2.89
CA THR A 481 -15.92 -0.13 4.06
C THR A 481 -16.24 1.33 3.76
N LEU A 482 -17.48 1.75 3.99
CA LEU A 482 -17.86 3.16 3.96
C LEU A 482 -17.44 3.82 5.27
N VAL A 483 -16.54 4.81 5.20
CA VAL A 483 -15.94 5.46 6.37
C VAL A 483 -16.97 6.28 7.14
N ASP A 484 -17.91 6.92 6.43
CA ASP A 484 -18.84 7.88 7.01
C ASP A 484 -19.87 7.25 7.97
N ASN A 485 -20.24 5.98 7.76
CA ASN A 485 -21.23 5.26 8.57
C ASN A 485 -20.74 3.90 9.10
N GLY A 486 -19.55 3.45 8.69
CA GLY A 486 -19.00 2.15 9.04
C GLY A 486 -19.73 0.96 8.42
N TRP A 487 -20.51 1.14 7.35
CA TRP A 487 -21.22 0.07 6.65
C TRP A 487 -20.33 -0.59 5.61
N ARG A 488 -20.72 -1.80 5.17
CA ARG A 488 -20.07 -2.46 4.04
C ARG A 488 -20.53 -1.83 2.73
N LEU A 489 -19.59 -1.68 1.80
CA LEU A 489 -19.87 -1.50 0.39
C LEU A 489 -19.53 -2.80 -0.33
N LEU A 490 -20.54 -3.45 -0.91
CA LEU A 490 -20.36 -4.64 -1.72
C LEU A 490 -20.11 -4.20 -3.17
N VAL A 491 -18.85 -4.25 -3.60
CA VAL A 491 -18.51 -3.95 -4.99
C VAL A 491 -18.68 -5.23 -5.81
N THR A 492 -19.81 -5.35 -6.50
CA THR A 492 -20.27 -6.57 -7.16
C THR A 492 -21.14 -6.25 -8.38
N PRO A 493 -21.17 -7.10 -9.43
CA PRO A 493 -22.02 -6.88 -10.59
C PRO A 493 -23.52 -7.09 -10.34
N ALA A 494 -23.90 -7.75 -9.24
CA ALA A 494 -25.30 -8.06 -8.90
C ALA A 494 -25.90 -7.08 -7.87
N LYS A 495 -27.23 -7.02 -7.80
CA LYS A 495 -27.93 -6.37 -6.68
C LYS A 495 -28.18 -7.38 -5.57
N PHE A 496 -27.96 -6.95 -4.34
CA PHE A 496 -28.33 -7.71 -3.16
C PHE A 496 -29.68 -7.19 -2.65
N PRO A 497 -30.59 -8.07 -2.18
CA PRO A 497 -31.89 -7.62 -1.69
C PRO A 497 -31.70 -6.66 -0.51
N ASN A 498 -32.35 -5.49 -0.59
CA ASN A 498 -32.21 -4.44 0.39
C ASN A 498 -32.75 -4.90 1.74
N ASN A 499 -31.84 -5.12 2.70
CA ASN A 499 -32.19 -5.38 4.08
C ASN A 499 -31.49 -4.36 4.98
N PHE A 500 -32.21 -3.31 5.38
CA PHE A 500 -31.69 -2.24 6.22
C PHE A 500 -31.09 -2.73 7.55
N LYS A 501 -31.44 -3.94 8.02
CA LYS A 501 -30.84 -4.54 9.22
C LYS A 501 -29.39 -5.00 8.99
N LYS A 502 -29.02 -5.37 7.76
CA LYS A 502 -27.72 -5.96 7.39
C LYS A 502 -26.59 -4.93 7.16
N LYS A 503 -26.88 -3.62 7.26
CA LYS A 503 -25.90 -2.50 7.23
C LYS A 503 -24.86 -2.60 6.10
N PHE A 504 -25.34 -2.76 4.87
CA PHE A 504 -24.52 -2.71 3.67
C PHE A 504 -25.23 -1.93 2.56
N PHE A 505 -24.46 -1.47 1.58
CA PHE A 505 -24.95 -1.09 0.26
C PHE A 505 -24.21 -1.92 -0.79
N ASP A 506 -24.91 -2.44 -1.81
CA ASP A 506 -24.24 -2.90 -3.02
C ASP A 506 -23.96 -1.72 -3.96
N PHE A 507 -22.95 -1.88 -4.83
CA PHE A 507 -22.51 -0.84 -5.75
C PHE A 507 -23.64 -0.36 -6.67
N ASN A 508 -24.47 -1.25 -7.19
CA ASN A 508 -25.54 -0.92 -8.14
C ASN A 508 -26.68 -0.14 -7.47
N SER A 509 -26.94 -0.41 -6.19
CA SER A 509 -27.89 0.36 -5.37
C SER A 509 -27.33 1.72 -4.96
N LEU A 510 -26.03 1.80 -4.64
CA LEU A 510 -25.39 3.06 -4.24
C LEU A 510 -25.16 4.01 -5.40
N TYR A 511 -24.86 3.48 -6.58
CA TYR A 511 -24.54 4.23 -7.80
C TYR A 511 -25.40 3.75 -9.00
N PRO A 512 -26.72 4.02 -8.98
CA PRO A 512 -27.63 3.53 -10.01
C PRO A 512 -27.31 4.11 -11.40
N GLY A 513 -27.25 3.24 -12.41
CA GLY A 513 -26.91 3.62 -13.79
C GLY A 513 -25.44 3.97 -14.01
N LYS A 514 -24.57 3.71 -13.01
CA LYS A 514 -23.13 3.89 -13.11
C LYS A 514 -22.41 2.56 -13.12
N ASP A 515 -21.16 2.62 -13.54
CA ASP A 515 -20.24 1.49 -13.65
C ASP A 515 -18.84 1.91 -13.21
N ILE A 516 -17.99 0.93 -12.93
CA ILE A 516 -16.57 1.13 -12.58
C ILE A 516 -15.71 0.06 -13.21
N ASP A 517 -14.43 0.38 -13.39
CA ASP A 517 -13.42 -0.62 -13.73
C ASP A 517 -13.28 -1.62 -12.59
N VAL A 518 -13.13 -2.90 -12.95
CA VAL A 518 -12.89 -3.99 -12.00
C VAL A 518 -11.67 -3.69 -11.12
N VAL A 519 -10.62 -3.15 -11.74
CA VAL A 519 -9.38 -2.75 -11.05
C VAL A 519 -9.65 -1.69 -9.99
N THR A 520 -10.49 -0.70 -10.28
CA THR A 520 -10.94 0.30 -9.30
C THR A 520 -11.75 -0.37 -8.18
N GLY A 521 -12.61 -1.34 -8.50
CA GLY A 521 -13.33 -2.12 -7.48
C GLY A 521 -12.41 -2.89 -6.53
N ALA A 522 -11.38 -3.55 -7.07
CA ALA A 522 -10.37 -4.23 -6.26
C ALA A 522 -9.57 -3.23 -5.41
N ARG A 523 -9.25 -2.05 -5.95
CA ARG A 523 -8.55 -0.98 -5.22
C ARG A 523 -9.42 -0.39 -4.11
N LEU A 524 -10.72 -0.20 -4.32
CA LEU A 524 -11.67 0.21 -3.27
C LEU A 524 -11.64 -0.78 -2.08
N SER A 525 -11.71 -2.08 -2.37
CA SER A 525 -11.57 -3.14 -1.36
C SER A 525 -10.20 -3.11 -0.66
N ALA A 526 -9.13 -2.74 -1.37
CA ALA A 526 -7.74 -2.68 -0.91
C ALA A 526 -7.23 -1.27 -0.54
N THR A 527 -8.11 -0.39 -0.06
CA THR A 527 -7.76 1.00 0.29
C THR A 527 -7.12 1.10 1.68
N PHE A 528 -5.84 0.74 1.76
CA PHE A 528 -5.08 0.77 3.02
C PHE A 528 -4.46 2.16 3.28
N PRO A 529 -4.84 2.91 4.34
CA PRO A 529 -4.58 4.35 4.52
C PRO A 529 -3.12 4.87 4.61
N TYR A 530 -2.13 4.07 4.25
CA TYR A 530 -0.73 4.50 4.12
C TYR A 530 -0.13 4.24 2.74
N ILE A 531 -0.85 3.49 1.90
CA ILE A 531 -0.38 3.10 0.58
C ILE A 531 -1.29 3.69 -0.49
N SER A 532 -2.61 3.56 -0.31
CA SER A 532 -3.62 4.17 -1.16
C SER A 532 -4.50 5.12 -0.34
N PRO A 533 -5.00 6.22 -0.93
CA PRO A 533 -5.86 7.15 -0.23
C PRO A 533 -7.27 6.59 -0.08
N ILE A 534 -7.90 6.87 1.07
CA ILE A 534 -9.36 6.85 1.18
C ILE A 534 -9.90 7.83 0.14
N CYS A 535 -10.88 7.40 -0.65
CA CYS A 535 -11.42 8.21 -1.73
C CYS A 535 -12.94 8.08 -1.83
N ARG A 536 -13.55 9.02 -2.55
CA ARG A 536 -14.99 9.05 -2.85
C ARG A 536 -15.24 9.11 -4.35
N ALA A 537 -16.48 8.91 -4.77
CA ALA A 537 -16.82 9.03 -6.19
C ALA A 537 -16.58 10.46 -6.68
N ASP A 538 -16.04 10.63 -7.89
CA ASP A 538 -15.90 11.96 -8.49
C ASP A 538 -17.27 12.51 -8.93
N ASP A 539 -17.85 13.35 -8.09
CA ASP A 539 -19.12 14.05 -8.33
C ASP A 539 -19.03 15.10 -9.45
N ARG A 540 -17.82 15.50 -9.86
CA ARG A 540 -17.57 16.47 -10.94
C ARG A 540 -17.78 15.90 -12.34
N VAL A 541 -17.88 14.57 -12.46
CA VAL A 541 -18.16 13.84 -13.72
C VAL A 541 -19.66 13.49 -13.84
N ALA A 542 -20.48 13.91 -12.88
CA ALA A 542 -21.93 13.87 -13.03
C ALA A 542 -22.35 14.87 -14.11
N ASP A 543 -22.46 14.40 -15.35
CA ASP A 543 -23.11 15.10 -16.45
C ASP A 543 -24.42 15.70 -15.93
N GLY A 544 -24.65 17.01 -16.15
CA GLY A 544 -25.50 17.95 -15.39
C GLY A 544 -27.00 17.64 -15.23
N LYS A 545 -27.38 16.37 -15.14
CA LYS A 545 -28.67 15.86 -14.70
C LYS A 545 -28.63 15.70 -13.18
N ASP A 546 -29.63 16.25 -12.51
CA ASP A 546 -29.90 16.38 -11.06
C ASP A 546 -29.75 15.13 -10.14
N ARG A 547 -29.00 14.10 -10.52
CA ARG A 547 -28.75 12.95 -9.65
C ARG A 547 -27.60 13.28 -8.69
N LYS A 548 -27.93 13.60 -7.44
CA LYS A 548 -26.98 13.60 -6.32
C LYS A 548 -26.30 12.22 -6.27
N ILE A 549 -25.06 12.13 -6.74
CA ILE A 549 -24.24 10.93 -6.59
C ILE A 549 -23.98 10.75 -5.09
N ALA A 550 -24.11 9.52 -4.60
CA ALA A 550 -23.83 9.21 -3.21
C ALA A 550 -22.38 9.55 -2.87
N ASN A 551 -22.18 10.39 -1.87
CA ASN A 551 -20.87 10.94 -1.56
C ASN A 551 -20.27 10.29 -0.31
N TYR A 552 -19.84 9.03 -0.45
CA TYR A 552 -19.22 8.27 0.63
C TYR A 552 -17.73 8.03 0.39
N HIS A 553 -16.96 8.10 1.46
CA HIS A 553 -15.56 7.74 1.48
C HIS A 553 -15.43 6.22 1.65
N VAL A 554 -14.60 5.62 0.81
CA VAL A 554 -14.39 4.18 0.78
C VAL A 554 -12.99 3.85 1.29
N ALA A 555 -12.92 2.98 2.29
CA ALA A 555 -11.70 2.41 2.86
C ALA A 555 -11.68 0.89 2.68
N ASP A 556 -10.54 0.29 3.03
CA ASP A 556 -10.31 -1.16 2.97
C ASP A 556 -11.46 -1.96 3.59
N GLY A 557 -11.91 -3.03 2.92
CA GLY A 557 -13.01 -3.87 3.42
C GLY A 557 -12.71 -4.54 4.75
N GLY A 558 -11.42 -4.71 5.04
CA GLY A 558 -10.97 -5.30 6.27
C GLY A 558 -11.48 -4.53 7.48
N TYR A 559 -11.58 -3.19 7.42
CA TYR A 559 -12.04 -2.37 8.54
C TYR A 559 -13.35 -2.88 9.15
N PHE A 560 -14.26 -3.40 8.31
CA PHE A 560 -15.47 -4.08 8.75
C PHE A 560 -15.26 -5.58 9.01
N ASP A 561 -14.90 -6.33 7.96
CA ASP A 561 -14.69 -7.78 8.01
C ASP A 561 -13.49 -8.15 7.15
N ASN A 562 -12.44 -8.68 7.77
CA ASN A 562 -11.21 -9.05 7.06
C ASN A 562 -11.34 -10.35 6.28
N SER A 563 -12.40 -11.14 6.47
CA SER A 563 -12.53 -12.48 5.88
C SER A 563 -13.44 -12.55 4.66
N GLY A 564 -14.37 -11.60 4.52
CA GLY A 564 -15.46 -11.67 3.54
C GLY A 564 -16.58 -12.63 3.94
N PHE A 565 -16.47 -13.24 5.12
CA PHE A 565 -17.33 -14.30 5.60
C PHE A 565 -18.76 -13.81 5.86
N VAL A 566 -18.94 -12.61 6.41
CA VAL A 566 -20.29 -12.08 6.71
C VAL A 566 -21.13 -11.96 5.45
N THR A 567 -20.53 -11.43 4.39
CA THR A 567 -21.21 -11.25 3.10
C THR A 567 -21.53 -12.59 2.45
N ALA A 568 -20.63 -13.58 2.58
CA ALA A 568 -20.86 -14.92 2.08
C ALA A 568 -22.02 -15.61 2.83
N LEU A 569 -22.07 -15.48 4.16
CA LEU A 569 -23.14 -16.04 4.97
C LEU A 569 -24.49 -15.39 4.68
N GLU A 570 -24.53 -14.06 4.53
CA GLU A 570 -25.77 -13.35 4.19
C GLU A 570 -26.30 -13.70 2.80
N TRP A 571 -25.40 -13.98 1.85
CA TRP A 571 -25.74 -14.50 0.52
C TRP A 571 -26.33 -15.91 0.62
N LEU A 572 -25.69 -16.81 1.38
CA LEU A 572 -26.19 -18.16 1.62
C LEU A 572 -27.55 -18.15 2.34
N GLU A 573 -27.72 -17.32 3.36
CA GLU A 573 -28.98 -17.18 4.09
C GLU A 573 -30.13 -16.76 3.16
N GLU A 574 -29.86 -15.88 2.19
CA GLU A 574 -30.86 -15.47 1.20
C GLU A 574 -31.25 -16.64 0.29
N LEU A 575 -30.26 -17.34 -0.27
CA LEU A 575 -30.47 -18.50 -1.14
C LEU A 575 -31.23 -19.63 -0.46
N LEU A 576 -30.94 -19.89 0.82
CA LEU A 576 -31.56 -20.97 1.60
C LEU A 576 -32.96 -20.60 2.12
N ARG A 577 -33.33 -19.30 2.11
CA ARG A 577 -34.66 -18.82 2.53
C ARG A 577 -35.67 -18.78 1.39
N GLU A 578 -35.23 -18.55 0.17
CA GLU A 578 -36.11 -18.58 -0.99
C GLU A 578 -36.71 -19.99 -1.16
N LYS A 579 -38.02 -20.12 -1.00
CA LYS A 579 -38.71 -21.40 -1.21
C LYS A 579 -38.78 -21.71 -2.71
N PRO A 580 -38.69 -22.98 -3.13
CA PRO A 580 -38.94 -23.36 -4.50
C PRO A 580 -40.36 -22.95 -4.92
N THR A 581 -40.50 -21.91 -5.71
CA THR A 581 -41.78 -21.53 -6.30
C THR A 581 -42.06 -22.44 -7.49
N GLN A 582 -42.90 -23.47 -7.28
CA GLN A 582 -43.57 -24.14 -8.39
C GLN A 582 -44.69 -23.23 -8.92
N LYS A 583 -44.35 -22.34 -9.85
CA LYS A 583 -45.25 -21.88 -10.93
C LYS A 583 -44.51 -20.95 -11.90
N GLY A 584 -44.24 -21.46 -13.10
CA GLY A 584 -44.17 -20.65 -14.32
C GLY A 584 -42.82 -20.05 -14.69
N GLU A 585 -42.08 -19.42 -13.78
CA GLU A 585 -40.86 -18.66 -14.15
C GLU A 585 -39.77 -18.84 -13.08
N GLU A 586 -38.57 -19.22 -13.57
CA GLU A 586 -37.28 -19.42 -12.87
C GLU A 586 -37.25 -20.45 -11.72
N THR A 587 -36.70 -21.63 -12.01
CA THR A 587 -36.43 -22.70 -11.03
C THR A 587 -35.37 -22.25 -10.03
N THR A 588 -35.67 -22.27 -8.74
CA THR A 588 -34.66 -22.17 -7.67
C THR A 588 -33.68 -23.36 -7.79
N PRO A 589 -32.35 -23.14 -7.75
CA PRO A 589 -31.37 -24.22 -7.73
C PRO A 589 -31.61 -25.08 -6.49
N GLU A 590 -31.80 -26.37 -6.70
CA GLU A 590 -31.89 -27.33 -5.62
C GLU A 590 -30.48 -27.55 -5.06
N ILE A 591 -30.07 -26.76 -4.08
CA ILE A 591 -28.75 -26.91 -3.44
C ILE A 591 -28.81 -28.05 -2.42
N LYS A 592 -27.90 -29.01 -2.51
CA LYS A 592 -27.79 -30.13 -1.54
C LYS A 592 -26.48 -30.13 -0.78
N ARG A 593 -25.41 -29.55 -1.34
CA ARG A 593 -24.08 -29.51 -0.74
C ARG A 593 -23.49 -28.11 -0.84
N ILE A 594 -22.96 -27.61 0.26
CA ILE A 594 -22.27 -26.33 0.34
C ILE A 594 -20.88 -26.57 0.94
N LEU A 595 -19.85 -26.15 0.22
CA LEU A 595 -18.49 -26.06 0.73
C LEU A 595 -18.12 -24.59 0.97
N ILE A 596 -17.95 -24.21 2.23
CA ILE A 596 -17.44 -22.88 2.60
C ILE A 596 -15.92 -22.96 2.74
N LEU A 597 -15.22 -22.32 1.81
CA LEU A 597 -13.76 -22.28 1.75
C LEU A 597 -13.25 -20.92 2.25
N GLN A 598 -12.58 -20.88 3.40
CA GLN A 598 -11.96 -19.65 3.88
C GLN A 598 -10.44 -19.65 3.62
N ILE A 599 -9.98 -18.75 2.75
CA ILE A 599 -8.56 -18.55 2.46
C ILE A 599 -7.99 -17.52 3.43
N ASN A 600 -7.06 -17.97 4.28
CA ASN A 600 -6.39 -17.16 5.28
C ASN A 600 -4.90 -16.98 4.92
N PRO A 601 -4.43 -15.76 4.65
CA PRO A 601 -3.08 -15.50 4.16
C PRO A 601 -1.98 -15.63 5.21
N PHE A 602 -2.38 -15.83 6.48
CA PHE A 602 -1.48 -15.91 7.63
C PHE A 602 -1.70 -17.22 8.37
N PRO A 603 -0.70 -17.70 9.14
CA PRO A 603 -0.84 -18.88 9.98
C PRO A 603 -1.97 -18.77 10.98
N GLU A 604 -2.53 -19.93 11.30
CA GLU A 604 -3.50 -20.07 12.36
C GLU A 604 -2.88 -19.68 13.72
N THR A 605 -3.56 -18.83 14.47
CA THR A 605 -3.17 -18.47 15.84
C THR A 605 -3.60 -19.58 16.78
N LYS A 606 -2.64 -20.28 17.40
CA LYS A 606 -2.95 -21.37 18.33
C LYS A 606 -3.66 -20.85 19.60
N PRO A 607 -4.72 -21.51 20.10
CA PRO A 607 -5.48 -21.06 21.27
C PRO A 607 -4.65 -20.89 22.56
N ASN A 608 -3.55 -21.62 22.70
CA ASN A 608 -2.70 -21.66 23.89
C ASN A 608 -1.45 -20.75 23.82
N GLU A 609 -1.32 -19.88 22.81
CA GLU A 609 -0.25 -18.87 22.84
C GLU A 609 -0.54 -17.84 23.95
N GLN A 610 0.13 -17.99 25.09
CA GLN A 610 0.10 -16.96 26.13
C GLN A 610 0.57 -15.63 25.51
N PRO A 611 -0.20 -14.54 25.65
CA PRO A 611 0.20 -13.26 25.10
C PRO A 611 1.57 -12.90 25.66
N LYS A 612 2.55 -12.70 24.77
CA LYS A 612 3.87 -12.20 25.19
C LYS A 612 3.64 -10.93 26.00
N LYS A 613 4.09 -10.93 27.25
CA LYS A 613 4.06 -9.73 28.11
C LYS A 613 4.92 -8.67 27.44
N GLU A 614 4.32 -7.82 26.61
CA GLU A 614 5.00 -6.67 26.04
C GLU A 614 5.60 -5.84 27.18
N LYS A 615 6.89 -5.52 27.07
CA LYS A 615 7.61 -4.76 28.10
C LYS A 615 6.88 -3.43 28.33
N LYS A 616 6.60 -3.12 29.60
CA LYS A 616 5.91 -1.90 30.07
C LYS A 616 6.43 -0.63 29.37
N ARG A 617 5.66 -0.09 28.41
CA ARG A 617 5.88 1.23 27.82
C ARG A 617 4.71 2.14 28.20
N GLY A 618 4.73 2.65 29.43
CA GLY A 618 3.61 3.44 29.98
C GLY A 618 3.23 4.64 29.11
N LEU A 619 4.21 5.41 28.63
CA LEU A 619 3.94 6.55 27.74
C LEU A 619 3.35 6.11 26.40
N PHE A 620 3.91 5.07 25.78
CA PHE A 620 3.40 4.53 24.51
C PHE A 620 1.98 4.00 24.64
N MET A 621 1.67 3.26 25.71
CA MET A 621 0.32 2.79 25.97
C MET A 621 -0.63 3.93 26.36
N ALA A 622 -0.15 5.00 27.00
CA ALA A 622 -0.97 6.17 27.28
C ALA A 622 -1.28 7.00 26.02
N THR A 623 -0.36 7.09 25.06
CA THR A 623 -0.54 7.90 23.84
C THR A 623 -1.23 7.14 22.71
N ILE A 624 -0.89 5.86 22.51
CA ILE A 624 -1.42 5.07 21.40
C ILE A 624 -2.12 3.78 21.82
N GLY A 625 -2.21 3.47 23.12
CA GLY A 625 -2.86 2.26 23.63
C GLY A 625 -4.32 2.09 23.18
N PRO A 626 -5.17 3.14 23.20
CA PRO A 626 -6.53 3.02 22.68
C PRO A 626 -6.58 2.61 21.20
N LEU A 627 -5.74 3.23 20.36
CA LEU A 627 -5.63 2.88 18.93
C LEU A 627 -5.10 1.45 18.75
N LEU A 628 -4.04 1.08 19.46
CA LEU A 628 -3.50 -0.28 19.46
C LEU A 628 -4.54 -1.32 19.91
N GLY A 629 -5.36 -0.98 20.91
CA GLY A 629 -6.45 -1.83 21.39
C GLY A 629 -7.48 -2.08 20.29
N LEU A 630 -7.97 -1.02 19.63
CA LEU A 630 -8.89 -1.13 18.49
C LEU A 630 -8.32 -2.00 17.37
N PHE A 631 -7.03 -1.85 17.04
CA PHE A 631 -6.39 -2.69 16.02
C PHE A 631 -6.19 -4.14 16.46
N LYS A 632 -5.76 -4.38 17.71
CA LYS A 632 -5.47 -5.73 18.23
C LYS A 632 -6.74 -6.54 18.49
N VAL A 633 -7.85 -5.92 18.91
CA VAL A 633 -9.10 -6.64 19.25
C VAL A 633 -9.84 -7.16 18.02
N ARG A 634 -9.63 -6.54 16.86
CA ARG A 634 -10.35 -6.84 15.62
C ARG A 634 -10.15 -8.29 15.17
N LYS A 635 -8.92 -8.79 15.12
CA LYS A 635 -8.64 -10.15 14.62
C LYS A 635 -9.27 -11.25 15.50
N PRO A 636 -9.08 -11.27 16.84
CA PRO A 636 -9.74 -12.26 17.70
C PRO A 636 -11.27 -12.25 17.62
N ILE A 637 -11.89 -11.07 17.57
CA ILE A 637 -13.36 -10.95 17.47
C ILE A 637 -13.85 -11.56 16.15
N LEU A 638 -13.22 -11.22 15.03
CA LEU A 638 -13.63 -11.74 13.72
C LEU A 638 -13.47 -13.25 13.63
N THR A 639 -12.34 -13.81 14.10
CA THR A 639 -12.12 -15.26 14.09
C THR A 639 -13.12 -16.00 14.97
N SER A 640 -13.37 -15.51 16.19
CA SER A 640 -14.35 -16.12 17.09
C SER A 640 -15.77 -16.05 16.50
N ARG A 641 -16.16 -14.91 15.92
CA ARG A 641 -17.48 -14.73 15.31
C ARG A 641 -17.69 -15.70 14.15
N ASN A 642 -16.74 -15.78 13.22
CA ASN A 642 -16.87 -16.64 12.03
C ASN A 642 -17.05 -18.11 12.41
N LEU A 643 -16.27 -18.61 13.40
CA LEU A 643 -16.41 -19.99 13.88
C LEU A 643 -17.81 -20.24 14.47
N THR A 644 -18.27 -19.36 15.35
CA THR A 644 -19.61 -19.45 15.94
C THR A 644 -20.71 -19.36 14.86
N GLU A 645 -20.55 -18.51 13.85
CA GLU A 645 -21.53 -18.39 12.75
C GLU A 645 -21.61 -19.65 11.88
N VAL A 646 -20.49 -20.33 11.62
CA VAL A 646 -20.47 -21.64 10.94
C VAL A 646 -21.19 -22.69 11.80
N GLU A 647 -20.82 -22.80 13.08
CA GLU A 647 -21.43 -23.77 14.00
C GLU A 647 -22.95 -23.58 14.07
N LEU A 648 -23.40 -22.34 14.21
CA LEU A 648 -24.84 -22.01 14.22
C LEU A 648 -25.53 -22.34 12.89
N LEU A 649 -24.87 -22.13 11.74
CA LEU A 649 -25.43 -22.48 10.43
C LEU A 649 -25.57 -24.00 10.27
N GLN A 650 -24.56 -24.75 10.70
CA GLN A 650 -24.58 -26.22 10.69
C GLN A 650 -25.64 -26.78 11.64
N GLU A 651 -25.79 -26.20 12.83
CA GLU A 651 -26.85 -26.53 13.79
C GLU A 651 -28.24 -26.22 13.21
N TRP A 652 -28.41 -25.06 12.58
CA TRP A 652 -29.68 -24.64 11.98
C TRP A 652 -30.15 -25.58 10.87
N GLU A 653 -29.26 -25.97 9.96
CA GLU A 653 -29.59 -26.97 8.93
C GLU A 653 -29.85 -28.36 9.53
N SER A 654 -29.05 -28.78 10.52
CA SER A 654 -29.24 -30.06 11.20
C SER A 654 -30.59 -30.17 11.91
N ALA A 655 -31.13 -29.03 12.38
CA ALA A 655 -32.42 -28.93 13.05
C ALA A 655 -33.63 -28.95 12.10
N LYS A 656 -33.46 -28.81 10.77
CA LYS A 656 -34.58 -28.94 9.83
C LYS A 656 -35.09 -30.39 9.80
N GLN A 657 -36.40 -30.55 10.07
CA GLN A 657 -37.04 -31.86 10.21
C GLN A 657 -37.53 -32.51 8.89
N ASN A 658 -37.46 -31.83 7.73
CA ASN A 658 -37.98 -32.34 6.44
C ASN A 658 -36.87 -32.66 5.41
N ASP A 659 -37.23 -33.41 4.35
CA ASP A 659 -36.45 -34.01 3.22
C ASP A 659 -35.50 -33.10 2.39
N GLY A 660 -35.19 -31.88 2.86
CA GLY A 660 -34.35 -30.89 2.18
C GLY A 660 -33.08 -30.50 2.94
N LYS A 661 -32.45 -31.43 3.67
CA LYS A 661 -31.20 -31.16 4.39
C LYS A 661 -30.07 -30.80 3.42
N VAL A 662 -29.42 -29.67 3.67
CA VAL A 662 -28.21 -29.25 2.95
C VAL A 662 -26.99 -29.64 3.77
N GLU A 663 -26.08 -30.40 3.17
CA GLU A 663 -24.79 -30.75 3.76
C GLU A 663 -23.87 -29.52 3.68
N ILE A 664 -23.42 -28.99 4.83
CA ILE A 664 -22.56 -27.80 4.89
C ILE A 664 -21.21 -28.16 5.52
N GLU A 665 -20.17 -28.03 4.71
CA GLU A 665 -18.79 -28.31 5.09
C GLU A 665 -17.95 -27.03 5.09
N TYR A 666 -17.12 -26.84 6.11
CA TYR A 666 -16.30 -25.62 6.27
C TYR A 666 -14.81 -25.95 6.34
N PHE A 667 -14.03 -25.34 5.45
CA PHE A 667 -12.61 -25.61 5.28
C PHE A 667 -11.79 -24.30 5.33
N PRO A 668 -11.13 -23.98 6.46
CA PRO A 668 -10.19 -22.89 6.52
C PRO A 668 -8.80 -23.33 6.03
N ILE A 669 -8.28 -22.64 5.00
CA ILE A 669 -6.93 -22.84 4.47
C ILE A 669 -6.04 -21.70 4.97
N PHE A 670 -5.23 -21.99 5.98
CA PHE A 670 -4.23 -21.06 6.50
C PHE A 670 -2.90 -21.19 5.77
N PHE A 671 -2.16 -20.08 5.66
CA PHE A 671 -0.74 -20.15 5.33
C PHE A 671 -0.01 -21.02 6.36
N PRO A 672 0.91 -21.92 5.96
CA PRO A 672 1.40 -22.94 6.88
C PRO A 672 2.28 -22.34 7.98
N SER A 673 2.04 -22.78 9.23
CA SER A 673 2.95 -22.52 10.35
C SER A 673 4.25 -23.31 10.21
N ILE A 674 5.35 -22.79 10.77
CA ILE A 674 6.57 -23.56 11.02
C ILE A 674 6.42 -24.41 12.30
N THR A 675 6.96 -25.62 12.30
CA THR A 675 6.95 -26.53 13.46
C THR A 675 7.90 -26.04 14.56
N GLU A 676 7.70 -26.46 15.81
CA GLU A 676 8.58 -26.07 16.94
C GLU A 676 10.02 -26.56 16.76
N GLU A 677 10.22 -27.72 16.14
CA GLU A 677 11.54 -28.25 15.77
C GLU A 677 12.22 -27.36 14.72
N ALA A 678 11.46 -26.89 13.73
CA ALA A 678 11.96 -25.91 12.76
C ALA A 678 12.28 -24.57 13.44
N LYS A 679 11.48 -24.12 14.42
CA LYS A 679 11.78 -22.93 15.24
C LYS A 679 13.05 -23.09 16.07
N LEU A 680 13.33 -24.29 16.59
CA LEU A 680 14.59 -24.59 17.26
C LEU A 680 15.77 -24.54 16.28
N GLY A 681 15.61 -25.12 15.08
CA GLY A 681 16.60 -25.06 14.00
C GLY A 681 16.90 -23.64 13.51
N LEU A 682 15.93 -22.72 13.58
CA LEU A 682 16.13 -21.29 13.31
C LEU A 682 17.05 -20.60 14.32
N LYS A 683 17.06 -21.06 15.58
CA LYS A 683 17.94 -20.52 16.63
C LYS A 683 19.38 -21.02 16.55
N THR A 684 19.60 -22.17 15.92
CA THR A 684 20.89 -22.90 15.92
C THR A 684 21.58 -22.90 14.55
N ALA A 685 21.35 -21.88 13.71
CA ALA A 685 21.76 -21.84 12.31
C ALA A 685 23.30 -21.96 12.07
N GLU A 686 23.82 -23.19 12.12
CA GLU A 686 25.14 -23.62 11.65
C GLU A 686 25.07 -24.89 10.75
N GLN A 687 23.91 -25.52 10.55
CA GLN A 687 23.77 -26.71 9.68
C GLN A 687 23.13 -26.37 8.32
N GLU A 688 23.56 -27.09 7.27
CA GLU A 688 23.14 -26.96 5.87
C GLU A 688 21.61 -26.95 5.71
N VAL A 689 21.04 -25.74 5.63
CA VAL A 689 19.60 -25.54 5.48
C VAL A 689 19.19 -25.81 4.04
N THR A 690 18.25 -26.74 3.83
CA THR A 690 17.67 -27.05 2.51
C THR A 690 17.00 -25.82 1.89
N PRO A 691 16.94 -25.69 0.54
CA PRO A 691 16.30 -24.55 -0.14
C PRO A 691 14.84 -24.30 0.32
N GLU A 692 14.10 -25.37 0.63
CA GLU A 692 12.73 -25.30 1.13
C GLU A 692 12.62 -24.70 2.53
N LEU A 693 13.59 -24.95 3.42
CA LEU A 693 13.66 -24.31 4.74
C LEU A 693 14.08 -22.84 4.64
N LYS A 694 14.97 -22.48 3.72
CA LYS A 694 15.34 -21.08 3.44
C LYS A 694 14.17 -20.27 2.87
N ALA A 695 13.32 -20.87 2.02
CA ALA A 695 12.09 -20.20 1.55
C ALA A 695 11.11 -19.97 2.71
N LYS A 696 10.93 -20.97 3.59
CA LYS A 696 10.07 -20.87 4.80
C LYS A 696 10.52 -19.78 5.78
N GLN A 697 11.79 -19.35 5.76
CA GLN A 697 12.32 -18.29 6.63
C GLN A 697 11.88 -16.87 6.24
N SER A 698 11.39 -16.64 5.01
CA SER A 698 11.17 -15.27 4.52
C SER A 698 10.11 -14.47 5.29
N PHE A 699 9.07 -15.15 5.79
CA PHE A 699 8.01 -14.55 6.61
C PHE A 699 8.18 -14.77 8.12
N TYR A 700 9.33 -15.30 8.56
CA TYR A 700 9.57 -15.61 9.97
C TYR A 700 10.86 -14.98 10.48
N SER A 701 10.84 -14.48 11.71
CA SER A 701 12.02 -13.98 12.40
C SER A 701 12.99 -15.11 12.74
N ALA A 702 14.23 -14.78 13.15
CA ALA A 702 15.20 -15.76 13.65
C ALA A 702 14.67 -16.51 14.90
N GLU A 703 13.79 -15.88 15.66
CA GLU A 703 13.10 -16.44 16.82
C GLU A 703 11.88 -17.29 16.45
N GLY A 704 11.56 -17.39 15.15
CA GLY A 704 10.41 -18.13 14.64
C GLY A 704 9.07 -17.39 14.76
N GLU A 705 9.09 -16.06 14.95
CA GLU A 705 7.89 -15.23 14.98
C GLU A 705 7.43 -14.90 13.56
N TYR A 706 6.12 -14.92 13.32
CA TYR A 706 5.60 -14.60 12.00
C TYR A 706 5.61 -13.08 11.74
N GLU A 707 6.32 -12.65 10.71
CA GLU A 707 6.53 -11.26 10.29
C GLU A 707 6.10 -11.08 8.83
N PRO A 708 4.81 -10.90 8.55
CA PRO A 708 4.35 -10.67 7.18
C PRO A 708 4.79 -9.27 6.70
N PRO A 709 5.16 -9.11 5.41
CA PRO A 709 5.41 -7.80 4.84
C PRO A 709 4.09 -7.03 4.78
N LEU A 710 4.05 -5.90 5.48
CA LEU A 710 2.97 -4.92 5.45
C LEU A 710 3.24 -3.84 4.39
N SER A 711 3.84 -4.23 3.27
CA SER A 711 4.17 -3.38 2.12
C SER A 711 3.53 -3.96 0.86
N TRP A 712 3.22 -3.13 -0.14
CA TRP A 712 2.75 -3.58 -1.46
C TRP A 712 3.88 -4.02 -2.40
N LYS A 713 4.83 -4.77 -1.84
CA LYS A 713 5.98 -5.33 -2.53
C LYS A 713 6.42 -6.61 -1.83
N LEU A 714 6.62 -7.67 -2.60
CA LEU A 714 7.22 -8.92 -2.15
C LEU A 714 8.61 -9.07 -2.77
N THR A 715 9.53 -9.65 -2.00
CA THR A 715 10.79 -10.17 -2.52
C THR A 715 10.55 -11.49 -3.26
N LYS A 716 11.46 -11.88 -4.15
CA LYS A 716 11.46 -13.20 -4.80
C LYS A 716 11.43 -14.33 -3.79
N LYS A 717 12.17 -14.20 -2.68
CA LYS A 717 12.16 -15.19 -1.59
C LYS A 717 10.77 -15.30 -0.93
N GLU A 718 10.09 -14.19 -0.73
CA GLU A 718 8.73 -14.17 -0.18
C GLU A 718 7.71 -14.77 -1.18
N LYS A 719 7.82 -14.46 -2.48
CA LYS A 719 7.01 -15.10 -3.53
C LYS A 719 7.23 -16.63 -3.56
N ASP A 720 8.48 -17.06 -3.56
CA ASP A 720 8.84 -18.48 -3.52
C ASP A 720 8.32 -19.16 -2.25
N ALA A 721 8.27 -18.45 -1.13
CA ALA A 721 7.71 -18.95 0.12
C ALA A 721 6.19 -19.13 0.08
N ILE A 722 5.46 -18.26 -0.64
CA ILE A 722 4.02 -18.46 -0.89
C ILE A 722 3.81 -19.77 -1.66
N ARG A 723 4.56 -19.97 -2.76
CA ARG A 723 4.49 -21.20 -3.56
C ARG A 723 4.93 -22.46 -2.78
N ALA A 724 6.02 -22.36 -2.02
CA ALA A 724 6.50 -23.46 -1.18
C ALA A 724 5.52 -23.77 -0.05
N GLY A 725 4.84 -22.75 0.49
CA GLY A 725 3.79 -22.90 1.48
C GLY A 725 2.63 -23.74 0.94
N TRP A 726 2.15 -23.42 -0.27
CA TRP A 726 1.11 -24.21 -0.94
C TRP A 726 1.53 -25.67 -1.13
N LYS A 727 2.71 -25.90 -1.74
CA LYS A 727 3.26 -27.25 -1.96
C LYS A 727 3.38 -28.07 -0.68
N LYS A 728 3.71 -27.42 0.45
CA LYS A 728 3.77 -28.08 1.76
C LYS A 728 2.40 -28.58 2.20
N ILE A 729 1.38 -27.73 2.15
CA ILE A 729 0.04 -28.10 2.61
C ILE A 729 -0.53 -29.22 1.74
N VAL A 730 -0.35 -29.15 0.42
CA VAL A 730 -0.82 -30.20 -0.50
C VAL A 730 -0.18 -31.57 -0.23
N ARG A 731 1.10 -31.61 0.14
CA ARG A 731 1.85 -32.87 0.41
C ARG A 731 1.59 -33.45 1.78
N ASP A 732 1.09 -32.65 2.71
CA ASP A 732 0.85 -33.06 4.09
C ASP A 732 -0.43 -33.89 4.16
N LYS A 733 -0.29 -35.17 4.50
CA LYS A 733 -1.39 -36.16 4.54
C LYS A 733 -2.41 -35.86 5.65
N GLU A 734 -2.03 -35.08 6.65
CA GLU A 734 -2.94 -34.68 7.73
C GLU A 734 -3.54 -33.29 7.47
N SER A 735 -3.22 -32.66 6.32
CA SER A 735 -3.67 -31.32 6.00
C SER A 735 -5.17 -31.22 5.73
N THR A 736 -5.68 -30.00 5.87
CA THR A 736 -7.01 -29.59 5.41
C THR A 736 -7.24 -29.90 3.92
N ILE A 737 -6.19 -29.89 3.10
CA ILE A 737 -6.30 -30.16 1.66
C ILE A 737 -6.54 -31.64 1.38
N GLU A 738 -5.87 -32.54 2.11
CA GLU A 738 -6.11 -33.98 1.95
C GLU A 738 -7.52 -34.36 2.40
N LYS A 739 -8.01 -33.75 3.48
CA LYS A 739 -9.42 -33.90 3.90
C LYS A 739 -10.38 -33.40 2.82
N LEU A 740 -10.08 -32.25 2.21
CA LEU A 740 -10.88 -31.67 1.15
C LEU A 740 -10.87 -32.57 -0.11
N LYS A 741 -9.73 -33.13 -0.50
CA LYS A 741 -9.63 -34.10 -1.60
C LYS A 741 -10.47 -35.34 -1.33
N ASN A 742 -10.39 -35.88 -0.11
CA ASN A 742 -11.17 -37.04 0.30
C ASN A 742 -12.68 -36.76 0.22
N LEU A 743 -13.12 -35.61 0.72
CA LEU A 743 -14.50 -35.15 0.60
C LEU A 743 -14.90 -35.00 -0.88
N TRP A 744 -14.16 -34.21 -1.64
CA TRP A 744 -14.51 -33.82 -3.01
C TRP A 744 -14.50 -34.99 -4.00
N LEU A 745 -13.40 -35.73 -4.07
CA LEU A 745 -13.16 -36.74 -5.10
C LEU A 745 -13.77 -38.10 -4.76
N TYR A 746 -13.92 -38.43 -3.47
CA TYR A 746 -14.35 -39.77 -3.04
C TYR A 746 -15.72 -39.78 -2.38
N GLN A 747 -16.01 -38.83 -1.48
CA GLN A 747 -17.32 -38.80 -0.80
C GLN A 747 -18.40 -38.14 -1.68
N TRP A 748 -18.06 -37.01 -2.32
CA TRP A 748 -18.98 -36.26 -3.17
C TRP A 748 -18.91 -36.68 -4.65
N ASN A 749 -17.88 -37.43 -5.05
CA ASN A 749 -17.63 -37.93 -6.41
C ASN A 749 -17.61 -36.81 -7.47
N MET A 750 -17.00 -35.68 -7.15
CA MET A 750 -16.89 -34.48 -8.01
C MET A 750 -15.64 -34.55 -8.92
N LYS A 751 -15.56 -35.56 -9.78
CA LYS A 751 -14.41 -35.72 -10.70
C LYS A 751 -14.47 -34.81 -11.92
#